data_AF-A0A9C6WIZ5-F1
#
_entry.id   AF-A0A9C6WIZ5-F1
#
_cell.length_a   1.000
_cell.length_b   1.000
_cell.length_c   1.000
_cell.angle_alpha   90.00
_cell.angle_beta   90.00
_cell.angle_gamma   90.00
#
_symmetry.space_group_name_H-M   'P 1'
#
loop_
_entity.id
_entity.type
_entity.pdbx_description
1 polymer ?
#
loop_
_entity_poly.entity_id
_entity_poly.type
_entity_poly.pdbx_seq_one_letter_code
_entity_poly.pdbx_strand_id
1 'polypeptide(L)'
;MNTQHRFPSGSRRLSRLLSYFAKVYEMERLATLAKQQQAHKQQAQPSKIPLDIDSLLNKLNNVERLTNIIREQQITAKTPTMKPENSSINVSHISEKINQVQRLVHVIQKERSDQLSTQTLMQQKYERENVQLETSCVELRQHNDDLQSRYQLKEHEHAELLAEMRELNEALKARGDVISRMQEQHDKGHKELQILTETLTEKSQQLQQAQNRIDELEQHEQNADAQSDVLSTSTISRAEELSRLRELDDGYEEKYNKLRTLTVKLKKKLQEQMQQIKDMEQAGSAKLETELEAIKVARTQLQQDLNMARAENQKLKSKDKAKSSNVLNLEIEAAEKSLAEVSSKLLAKTSQLDALTETLVSKENTITQMRQEISIMEEAQRGEAAHSKQLKQQIDLMQAQIKDAVHGKQQTLSDNKELEQNVEQQKQQVEQMRLQLADNTKQYESKLKHSQDMLLNCTQQLEMRMNALAELETSLRNTNRSNEQLQAEYSEYKIKAQSVLRKQQNRDTAKEQDLETELAAMRTMEQQLRNSNEASTKRITQLETQLDDIQRDNSQLQQRRQELVTVSDDLREQIDTLTQDNQRHLQQQQQQLQQHRQQIEQMDDVHQLQVSKLQHQIEQLEKTSSTSIQTVAPIAAPISKASDDPPSTEQSKIDYLLDHDGSGETLAQLAAQRKISTASRRSHDFIPLDELLNTSIHSIHSDKVTTFSNFGRSVSMQDDESELDVSGEAQAALLATKERLSIQESRVRHLTALLAENEQDLAKLTQMNDMLKEELRRQERSEEREQHMHNSEYLKNVFLKFITLSNTDERQRLVPVLNTILRLSRNEMEMLNAVAKGQKVSNDSSNRSWSGFLSAWSGSGSNTSGNNN
;
A
#
# COMPACT_ATOMS: atom_id res chain seq x y z
N MET A 1 21.32 -19.81 -48.79
CA MET A 1 21.54 -21.06 -48.02
C MET A 1 20.84 -20.92 -46.67
N ASN A 2 19.97 -21.88 -46.37
CA ASN A 2 19.35 -22.22 -45.08
C ASN A 2 18.44 -21.19 -44.38
N THR A 3 17.18 -21.17 -44.81
CA THR A 3 16.01 -20.83 -43.98
C THR A 3 15.24 -22.11 -43.64
N GLN A 4 15.36 -22.60 -42.41
CA GLN A 4 14.43 -23.57 -41.83
C GLN A 4 14.36 -23.36 -40.31
N HIS A 5 13.15 -23.49 -39.77
CA HIS A 5 12.73 -23.39 -38.36
C HIS A 5 12.06 -22.09 -37.92
N ARG A 6 10.75 -22.02 -38.16
CA ARG A 6 9.76 -21.57 -37.17
C ARG A 6 8.48 -22.41 -37.34
N PHE A 7 7.71 -22.52 -36.25
CA PHE A 7 6.42 -23.21 -36.05
C PHE A 7 6.44 -24.61 -35.39
N PRO A 8 6.52 -24.69 -34.05
CA PRO A 8 5.97 -25.81 -33.28
C PRO A 8 4.68 -25.46 -32.50
N SER A 9 4.30 -24.18 -32.39
CA SER A 9 3.18 -23.72 -31.55
C SER A 9 1.81 -23.82 -32.24
N GLY A 10 1.74 -23.61 -33.56
CA GLY A 10 0.51 -23.75 -34.35
C GLY A 10 0.01 -25.19 -34.41
N SER A 11 0.91 -26.16 -34.60
CA SER A 11 0.55 -27.58 -34.74
C SER A 11 -0.04 -28.17 -33.45
N ARG A 12 0.44 -27.74 -32.27
CA ARG A 12 -0.11 -28.22 -30.99
C ARG A 12 -1.51 -27.64 -30.70
N ARG A 13 -1.76 -26.37 -31.07
CA ARG A 13 -3.10 -25.78 -30.99
C ARG A 13 -4.06 -26.45 -31.98
N LEU A 14 -3.63 -26.71 -33.21
CA LEU A 14 -4.42 -27.39 -34.23
C LEU A 14 -4.74 -28.85 -33.83
N SER A 15 -3.78 -29.59 -33.28
CA SER A 15 -4.04 -30.95 -32.77
C SER A 15 -5.02 -30.96 -31.59
N ARG A 16 -4.96 -29.98 -30.67
CA ARG A 16 -5.94 -29.88 -29.60
C ARG A 16 -7.33 -29.55 -30.15
N LEU A 17 -7.42 -28.58 -31.07
CA LEU A 17 -8.69 -28.22 -31.72
C LEU A 17 -9.29 -29.40 -32.50
N LEU A 18 -8.48 -30.14 -33.25
CA LEU A 18 -8.91 -31.35 -33.95
C LEU A 18 -9.35 -32.45 -32.98
N SER A 19 -8.68 -32.61 -31.83
CA SER A 19 -9.09 -33.56 -30.80
C SER A 19 -10.42 -33.15 -30.13
N TYR A 20 -10.64 -31.85 -29.91
CA TYR A 20 -11.92 -31.36 -29.39
C TYR A 20 -13.05 -31.55 -30.41
N PHE A 21 -12.82 -31.23 -31.69
CA PHE A 21 -13.80 -31.47 -32.75
C PHE A 21 -14.11 -32.96 -32.94
N ALA A 22 -13.10 -33.83 -32.88
CA ALA A 22 -13.31 -35.28 -32.94
C ALA A 22 -14.17 -35.77 -31.76
N LYS A 23 -13.95 -35.22 -30.56
CA LYS A 23 -14.71 -35.60 -29.36
C LYS A 23 -16.14 -35.07 -29.37
N VAL A 24 -16.36 -33.86 -29.90
CA VAL A 24 -17.72 -33.32 -30.12
C VAL A 24 -18.47 -34.14 -31.17
N TYR A 25 -17.81 -34.51 -32.28
CA TYR A 25 -18.40 -35.36 -33.31
C TYR A 25 -18.74 -36.77 -32.79
N GLU A 26 -17.87 -37.33 -31.95
CA GLU A 26 -18.11 -38.63 -31.31
C GLU A 26 -19.29 -38.57 -30.32
N MET A 27 -19.42 -37.48 -29.54
CA MET A 27 -20.57 -37.24 -28.67
C MET A 27 -21.87 -37.07 -29.45
N GLU A 28 -21.85 -36.37 -30.58
CA GLU A 28 -23.01 -36.19 -31.46
C GLU A 28 -23.43 -37.50 -32.15
N ARG A 29 -22.44 -38.32 -32.55
CA ARG A 29 -22.65 -39.68 -33.06
C ARG A 29 -23.25 -40.63 -32.01
N LEU A 30 -22.78 -40.53 -30.76
CA LEU A 30 -23.32 -41.32 -29.64
C LEU A 30 -24.75 -40.87 -29.28
N ALA A 31 -25.04 -39.57 -29.33
CA ALA A 31 -26.39 -39.04 -29.11
C ALA A 31 -27.38 -39.46 -30.21
N THR A 32 -26.94 -39.52 -31.47
CA THR A 32 -27.76 -40.03 -32.59
C THR A 32 -27.98 -41.54 -32.51
N LEU A 33 -26.96 -42.32 -32.10
CA LEU A 33 -27.12 -43.75 -31.79
C LEU A 33 -28.07 -44.00 -30.62
N ALA A 34 -28.01 -43.19 -29.56
CA ALA A 34 -28.94 -43.27 -28.42
C ALA A 34 -30.38 -42.94 -28.84
N LYS A 35 -30.58 -41.91 -29.68
CA LYS A 35 -31.89 -41.60 -30.28
C LYS A 35 -32.40 -42.73 -31.19
N GLN A 36 -31.54 -43.36 -31.99
CA GLN A 36 -31.91 -44.54 -32.79
C GLN A 36 -32.27 -45.75 -31.91
N GLN A 37 -31.58 -45.96 -30.79
CA GLN A 37 -31.92 -47.02 -29.84
C GLN A 37 -33.26 -46.76 -29.13
N GLN A 38 -33.59 -45.51 -28.81
CA GLN A 38 -34.91 -45.13 -28.30
C GLN A 38 -36.02 -45.31 -29.35
N ALA A 39 -35.76 -44.96 -30.62
CA ALA A 39 -36.71 -45.16 -31.71
C ALA A 39 -36.95 -46.67 -32.00
N HIS A 40 -35.91 -47.50 -31.94
CA HIS A 40 -36.06 -48.96 -32.07
C HIS A 40 -36.78 -49.60 -30.89
N LYS A 41 -36.68 -49.06 -29.67
CA LYS A 41 -37.46 -49.53 -28.51
C LYS A 41 -38.95 -49.15 -28.59
N GLN A 42 -39.30 -48.07 -29.27
CA GLN A 42 -40.71 -47.69 -29.49
C GLN A 42 -41.38 -48.48 -30.64
N GLN A 43 -40.61 -49.09 -31.55
CA GLN A 43 -41.12 -49.93 -32.64
C GLN A 43 -41.17 -51.44 -32.33
N ALA A 44 -40.59 -51.90 -31.22
CA ALA A 44 -40.75 -53.27 -30.77
C ALA A 44 -42.10 -53.44 -30.05
N GLN A 45 -43.20 -53.48 -30.82
CA GLN A 45 -44.42 -54.09 -30.30
C GLN A 45 -44.12 -55.54 -29.93
N PRO A 46 -44.34 -55.99 -28.68
CA PRO A 46 -44.35 -57.40 -28.40
C PRO A 46 -45.61 -57.97 -29.04
N SER A 47 -45.46 -58.67 -30.16
CA SER A 47 -46.41 -59.67 -30.64
C SER A 47 -46.50 -60.77 -29.57
N LYS A 48 -47.29 -60.53 -28.52
CA LYS A 48 -47.72 -61.55 -27.58
C LYS A 48 -49.22 -61.44 -27.50
N ILE A 49 -49.88 -62.39 -28.14
CA ILE A 49 -51.30 -62.71 -27.95
C ILE A 49 -51.57 -62.60 -26.45
N PRO A 50 -52.40 -61.66 -25.99
CA PRO A 50 -52.72 -61.57 -24.58
C PRO A 50 -53.53 -62.83 -24.27
N LEU A 51 -52.93 -63.75 -23.50
CA LEU A 51 -53.73 -64.71 -22.77
C LEU A 51 -54.63 -63.88 -21.85
N ASP A 52 -55.87 -63.71 -22.27
CA ASP A 52 -56.91 -63.04 -21.52
C ASP A 52 -57.26 -63.96 -20.33
N ILE A 53 -56.52 -63.72 -19.23
CA ILE A 53 -56.65 -64.46 -17.98
C ILE A 53 -58.09 -64.36 -17.45
N ASP A 54 -58.79 -63.25 -17.72
CA ASP A 54 -60.19 -63.05 -17.34
C ASP A 54 -61.13 -63.91 -18.20
N SER A 55 -60.85 -64.08 -19.49
CA SER A 55 -61.57 -65.05 -20.34
C SER A 55 -61.35 -66.50 -19.90
N LEU A 56 -60.12 -66.85 -19.49
CA LEU A 56 -59.80 -68.18 -18.97
C LEU A 56 -60.46 -68.46 -17.62
N LEU A 57 -60.49 -67.48 -16.71
CA LEU A 57 -61.21 -67.56 -15.43
C LEU A 57 -62.73 -67.71 -15.65
N ASN A 58 -63.30 -66.95 -16.59
CA ASN A 58 -64.72 -67.07 -16.93
C ASN A 58 -65.06 -68.43 -17.55
N LYS A 59 -64.21 -68.96 -18.44
CA LYS A 59 -64.36 -70.31 -19.00
C LYS A 59 -64.25 -71.38 -17.91
N LEU A 60 -63.32 -71.22 -16.97
CA LEU A 60 -63.12 -72.15 -15.87
C LEU A 60 -64.29 -72.15 -14.86
N ASN A 61 -64.83 -70.97 -14.55
CA ASN A 61 -66.04 -70.82 -13.73
C ASN A 61 -67.27 -71.44 -14.40
N ASN A 62 -67.39 -71.36 -15.73
CA ASN A 62 -68.46 -72.03 -16.47
C ASN A 62 -68.30 -73.57 -16.43
N VAL A 63 -67.08 -74.09 -16.52
CA VAL A 63 -66.80 -75.52 -16.37
C VAL A 63 -67.08 -76.00 -14.93
N GLU A 64 -66.79 -75.18 -13.92
CA GLU A 64 -67.13 -75.47 -12.53
C GLU A 64 -68.65 -75.54 -12.31
N ARG A 65 -69.41 -74.60 -12.88
CA ARG A 65 -70.88 -74.63 -12.87
C ARG A 65 -71.43 -75.89 -13.54
N LEU A 66 -70.91 -76.27 -14.72
CA LEU A 66 -71.30 -77.50 -15.42
C LEU A 66 -70.96 -78.75 -14.61
N THR A 67 -69.81 -78.77 -13.94
CA THR A 67 -69.39 -79.87 -13.06
C THR A 67 -70.30 -80.02 -11.84
N ASN A 68 -70.77 -78.90 -11.27
CA ASN A 68 -71.73 -78.89 -10.16
C ASN A 68 -73.12 -79.38 -10.59
N ILE A 69 -73.59 -79.00 -11.78
CA ILE A 69 -74.86 -79.48 -12.35
C ILE A 69 -74.81 -81.00 -12.60
N ILE A 70 -73.69 -81.52 -13.14
CA ILE A 70 -73.50 -82.98 -13.32
C ILE A 70 -73.45 -83.70 -11.96
N ARG A 71 -72.86 -83.08 -10.93
CA ARG A 71 -72.84 -83.62 -9.56
C ARG A 71 -74.26 -83.72 -8.98
N GLU A 72 -75.08 -82.69 -9.15
CA GLU A 72 -76.49 -82.70 -8.73
C GLU A 72 -77.29 -83.77 -9.48
N GLN A 73 -77.10 -83.89 -10.79
CA GLN A 73 -77.75 -84.93 -11.62
C GLN A 73 -77.37 -86.36 -11.20
N GLN A 74 -76.09 -86.61 -10.84
CA GLN A 74 -75.62 -87.89 -10.30
C GLN A 74 -76.17 -88.20 -8.90
N ILE A 75 -76.47 -87.18 -8.08
CA ILE A 75 -77.09 -87.35 -6.76
C ILE A 75 -78.59 -87.67 -6.92
N THR A 76 -79.28 -87.05 -7.88
CA THR A 76 -80.71 -87.32 -8.16
C THR A 76 -80.97 -88.66 -8.85
N ALA A 77 -79.97 -89.32 -9.44
CA ALA A 77 -80.09 -90.62 -10.10
C ALA A 77 -80.00 -91.84 -9.14
N LYS A 78 -79.96 -91.63 -7.82
CA LYS A 78 -79.93 -92.71 -6.80
C LYS A 78 -81.34 -93.12 -6.30
N THR A 79 -82.29 -93.29 -7.21
CA THR A 79 -83.56 -94.00 -6.99
C THR A 79 -83.57 -95.29 -7.80
N PRO A 80 -84.09 -96.42 -7.26
CA PRO A 80 -83.72 -97.74 -7.77
C PRO A 80 -84.59 -98.13 -8.95
N THR A 81 -84.02 -98.25 -10.15
CA THR A 81 -84.35 -99.30 -11.13
C THR A 81 -83.47 -99.23 -12.38
N MET A 82 -82.89 -100.39 -12.75
CA MET A 82 -82.35 -100.78 -14.06
C MET A 82 -80.96 -100.28 -14.52
N LYS A 83 -80.01 -101.23 -14.47
CA LYS A 83 -78.81 -101.51 -15.31
C LYS A 83 -77.72 -100.42 -15.50
N PRO A 84 -76.45 -100.72 -15.19
CA PRO A 84 -75.32 -99.80 -15.33
C PRO A 84 -74.65 -99.97 -16.70
N GLU A 85 -74.53 -98.90 -17.47
CA GLU A 85 -73.57 -98.81 -18.57
C GLU A 85 -72.67 -97.58 -18.37
N ASN A 86 -71.44 -97.89 -17.95
CA ASN A 86 -70.18 -97.20 -18.20
C ASN A 86 -70.21 -95.72 -18.61
N SER A 87 -70.11 -94.84 -17.61
CA SER A 87 -69.04 -93.84 -17.48
C SER A 87 -69.36 -92.92 -16.30
N SER A 88 -69.05 -93.36 -15.07
CA SER A 88 -69.08 -92.45 -13.93
C SER A 88 -67.94 -91.45 -14.12
N ILE A 89 -68.22 -90.32 -14.76
CA ILE A 89 -67.32 -89.17 -14.84
C ILE A 89 -66.89 -88.87 -13.40
N ASN A 90 -65.58 -88.93 -13.13
CA ASN A 90 -65.02 -88.81 -11.79
C ASN A 90 -65.04 -87.32 -11.39
N VAL A 91 -66.22 -86.83 -11.02
CA VAL A 91 -66.53 -85.42 -10.74
C VAL A 91 -65.61 -84.81 -9.66
N SER A 92 -65.14 -85.62 -8.71
CA SER A 92 -64.16 -85.19 -7.70
C SER A 92 -62.81 -84.86 -8.30
N HIS A 93 -62.30 -85.70 -9.22
CA HIS A 93 -61.03 -85.48 -9.90
C HIS A 93 -61.07 -84.23 -10.79
N ILE A 94 -62.19 -83.99 -11.48
CA ILE A 94 -62.39 -82.77 -12.29
C ILE A 94 -62.42 -81.53 -11.39
N SER A 95 -63.12 -81.59 -10.25
CA SER A 95 -63.18 -80.48 -9.29
C SER A 95 -61.80 -80.16 -8.69
N GLU A 96 -61.00 -81.19 -8.39
CA GLU A 96 -59.64 -81.02 -7.87
C GLU A 96 -58.70 -80.41 -8.93
N LYS A 97 -58.84 -80.81 -10.20
CA LYS A 97 -58.11 -80.20 -11.32
C LYS A 97 -58.52 -78.75 -11.57
N ILE A 98 -59.80 -78.42 -11.48
CA ILE A 98 -60.29 -77.03 -11.57
C ILE A 98 -59.68 -76.18 -10.45
N ASN A 99 -59.69 -76.66 -9.21
CA ASN A 99 -59.08 -75.98 -8.07
C ASN A 99 -57.56 -75.80 -8.25
N GLN A 100 -56.87 -76.82 -8.79
CA GLN A 100 -55.44 -76.73 -9.11
C GLN A 100 -55.17 -75.66 -10.17
N VAL A 101 -55.99 -75.59 -11.23
CA VAL A 101 -55.88 -74.59 -12.29
C VAL A 101 -56.22 -73.18 -11.77
N GLN A 102 -57.23 -73.01 -10.92
CA GLN A 102 -57.56 -71.73 -10.28
C GLN A 102 -56.40 -71.19 -9.42
N ARG A 103 -55.75 -72.07 -8.63
CA ARG A 103 -54.56 -71.70 -7.85
C ARG A 103 -53.41 -71.26 -8.74
N LEU A 104 -53.13 -71.99 -9.82
CA LEU A 104 -52.07 -71.63 -10.77
C LEU A 104 -52.36 -70.29 -11.46
N VAL A 105 -53.60 -70.05 -11.86
CA VAL A 105 -54.01 -68.76 -12.45
C VAL A 105 -53.82 -67.61 -11.46
N HIS A 106 -54.19 -67.80 -10.19
CA HIS A 106 -53.99 -66.77 -9.16
C HIS A 106 -52.50 -66.46 -8.91
N VAL A 107 -51.64 -67.48 -8.88
CA VAL A 107 -50.18 -67.30 -8.76
C VAL A 107 -49.62 -66.54 -9.96
N ILE A 108 -50.01 -66.91 -11.18
CA ILE A 108 -49.58 -66.21 -12.41
C ILE A 108 -50.05 -64.75 -12.41
N GLN A 109 -51.26 -64.47 -11.92
CA GLN A 109 -51.79 -63.10 -11.83
C GLN A 109 -51.04 -62.25 -10.81
N LYS A 110 -50.68 -62.83 -9.66
CA LYS A 110 -49.85 -62.18 -8.64
C LYS A 110 -48.43 -61.92 -9.16
N GLU A 111 -47.80 -62.90 -9.80
CA GLU A 111 -46.48 -62.71 -10.40
C GLU A 111 -46.51 -61.64 -11.49
N ARG A 112 -47.58 -61.56 -12.28
CA ARG A 112 -47.76 -60.51 -13.29
C ARG A 112 -47.95 -59.13 -12.66
N SER A 113 -48.69 -59.00 -11.56
CA SER A 113 -48.83 -57.71 -10.85
C SER A 113 -47.51 -57.28 -10.21
N ASP A 114 -46.75 -58.21 -9.64
CA ASP A 114 -45.45 -57.92 -9.04
C ASP A 114 -44.42 -57.53 -10.12
N GLN A 115 -44.44 -58.20 -11.28
CA GLN A 115 -43.65 -57.81 -12.46
C GLN A 115 -44.03 -56.42 -12.99
N LEU A 116 -45.33 -56.09 -13.04
CA LEU A 116 -45.77 -54.77 -13.50
C LEU A 116 -45.34 -53.66 -12.52
N SER A 117 -45.43 -53.93 -11.21
CA SER A 117 -45.01 -53.02 -10.15
C SER A 117 -43.49 -52.78 -10.19
N THR A 118 -42.70 -53.84 -10.31
CA THR A 118 -41.24 -53.74 -10.44
C THR A 118 -40.80 -53.02 -11.72
N GLN A 119 -41.50 -53.27 -12.84
CA GLN A 119 -41.26 -52.56 -14.10
C GLN A 119 -41.57 -51.06 -13.97
N THR A 120 -42.67 -50.71 -13.30
CA THR A 120 -43.06 -49.31 -13.06
C THR A 120 -42.05 -48.60 -12.16
N LEU A 121 -41.59 -49.25 -11.10
CA LEU A 121 -40.56 -48.71 -10.20
C LEU A 121 -39.24 -48.49 -10.94
N MET A 122 -38.85 -49.43 -11.80
CA MET A 122 -37.64 -49.32 -12.62
C MET A 122 -37.75 -48.16 -13.61
N GLN A 123 -38.90 -48.01 -14.26
CA GLN A 123 -39.15 -46.89 -15.18
C GLN A 123 -39.10 -45.53 -14.45
N GLN A 124 -39.68 -45.44 -13.26
CA GLN A 124 -39.63 -44.22 -12.44
C GLN A 124 -38.19 -43.88 -11.99
N LYS A 125 -37.35 -44.90 -11.72
CA LYS A 125 -35.92 -44.68 -11.43
C LYS A 125 -35.18 -44.12 -12.64
N TYR A 126 -35.39 -44.70 -13.82
CA TYR A 126 -34.79 -44.20 -15.07
C TYR A 126 -35.24 -42.76 -15.39
N GLU A 127 -36.50 -42.42 -15.16
CA GLU A 127 -36.99 -41.05 -15.35
C GLU A 127 -36.34 -40.06 -14.38
N ARG A 128 -36.18 -40.43 -13.10
CA ARG A 128 -35.47 -39.58 -12.11
C ARG A 128 -34.01 -39.38 -12.47
N GLU A 129 -33.32 -40.43 -12.90
CA GLU A 129 -31.92 -40.36 -13.31
C GLU A 129 -31.74 -39.47 -14.55
N ASN A 130 -32.64 -39.58 -15.54
CA ASN A 130 -32.63 -38.70 -16.71
C ASN A 130 -32.85 -37.24 -16.33
N VAL A 131 -33.80 -36.94 -15.45
CA VAL A 131 -34.02 -35.54 -14.99
C VAL A 131 -32.77 -35.00 -14.28
N GLN A 132 -32.11 -35.80 -13.45
CA GLN A 132 -30.87 -35.40 -12.78
C GLN A 132 -29.71 -35.16 -13.76
N LEU A 133 -29.59 -35.99 -14.79
CA LEU A 133 -28.60 -35.80 -15.84
C LEU A 133 -28.89 -34.54 -16.67
N GLU A 134 -30.16 -34.27 -16.98
CA GLU A 134 -30.57 -33.04 -17.67
C GLU A 134 -30.25 -31.79 -16.84
N THR A 135 -30.56 -31.78 -15.54
CA THR A 135 -30.21 -30.65 -14.67
C THR A 135 -28.70 -30.44 -14.60
N SER A 136 -27.91 -31.50 -14.46
CA SER A 136 -26.44 -31.39 -14.45
C SER A 136 -25.88 -30.89 -15.79
N CYS A 137 -26.48 -31.30 -16.92
CA CYS A 137 -26.10 -30.77 -18.24
C CYS A 137 -26.40 -29.27 -18.38
N VAL A 138 -27.50 -28.79 -17.82
CA VAL A 138 -27.86 -27.36 -17.84
C VAL A 138 -26.90 -26.55 -16.98
N GLU A 139 -26.59 -27.02 -15.77
CA GLU A 139 -25.61 -26.37 -14.88
C GLU A 139 -24.22 -26.29 -15.52
N LEU A 140 -23.76 -27.37 -16.16
CA LEU A 140 -22.48 -27.39 -16.87
C LEU A 140 -22.46 -26.41 -18.05
N ARG A 141 -23.58 -26.23 -18.76
CA ARG A 141 -23.69 -25.23 -19.83
C ARG A 141 -23.61 -23.82 -19.27
N GLN A 142 -24.36 -23.51 -18.22
CA GLN A 142 -24.32 -22.19 -17.57
C GLN A 142 -22.91 -21.85 -17.05
N HIS A 143 -22.21 -22.81 -16.45
CA HIS A 143 -20.84 -22.61 -16.01
C HIS A 143 -19.88 -22.34 -17.17
N ASN A 144 -20.07 -23.02 -18.31
CA ASN A 144 -19.27 -22.77 -19.51
C ASN A 144 -19.53 -21.36 -20.09
N ASP A 145 -20.79 -20.93 -20.11
CA ASP A 145 -21.18 -19.59 -20.57
C ASP A 145 -20.61 -18.48 -19.65
N ASP A 146 -20.60 -18.68 -18.33
CA ASP A 146 -19.96 -17.77 -17.37
C ASP A 146 -18.43 -17.73 -17.59
N LEU A 147 -17.78 -18.88 -17.75
CA LEU A 147 -16.35 -18.93 -18.06
C LEU A 147 -16.01 -18.22 -19.38
N GLN A 148 -16.84 -18.39 -20.41
CA GLN A 148 -16.65 -17.71 -21.69
C GLN A 148 -16.82 -16.19 -21.55
N SER A 149 -17.79 -15.74 -20.76
CA SER A 149 -18.02 -14.32 -20.47
C SER A 149 -16.84 -13.71 -19.70
N ARG A 150 -16.31 -14.41 -18.70
CA ARG A 150 -15.10 -13.99 -17.97
C ARG A 150 -13.87 -13.94 -18.86
N TYR A 151 -13.72 -14.90 -19.77
CA TYR A 151 -12.63 -14.90 -20.74
C TYR A 151 -12.71 -13.68 -21.67
N GLN A 152 -13.90 -13.35 -22.19
CA GLN A 152 -14.10 -12.16 -23.03
C GLN A 152 -13.81 -10.87 -22.26
N LEU A 153 -14.20 -10.78 -20.98
CA LEU A 153 -13.86 -9.64 -20.14
C LEU A 153 -12.35 -9.48 -19.98
N LYS A 154 -11.63 -10.58 -19.73
CA LYS A 154 -10.15 -10.56 -19.65
C LYS A 154 -9.49 -10.21 -20.97
N GLU A 155 -10.05 -10.67 -22.09
CA GLU A 155 -9.58 -10.27 -23.42
C GLU A 155 -9.76 -8.76 -23.65
N HIS A 156 -10.87 -8.19 -23.19
CA HIS A 156 -11.12 -6.75 -23.28
C HIS A 156 -10.16 -5.95 -22.39
N GLU A 157 -9.99 -6.33 -21.12
CA GLU A 157 -9.02 -5.71 -20.20
C GLU A 157 -7.59 -5.75 -20.78
N HIS A 158 -7.19 -6.87 -21.39
CA HIS A 158 -5.88 -6.97 -22.05
C HIS A 158 -5.76 -6.05 -23.27
N ALA A 159 -6.84 -5.87 -24.05
CA ALA A 159 -6.86 -4.95 -25.17
C ALA A 159 -6.76 -3.49 -24.73
N GLU A 160 -7.44 -3.12 -23.64
CA GLU A 160 -7.36 -1.79 -23.01
C GLU A 160 -5.95 -1.51 -22.48
N LEU A 161 -5.36 -2.43 -21.71
CA LEU A 161 -3.98 -2.30 -21.24
C LEU A 161 -2.98 -2.15 -22.38
N LEU A 162 -3.19 -2.86 -23.51
CA LEU A 162 -2.36 -2.69 -24.70
C LEU A 162 -2.57 -1.34 -25.38
N ALA A 163 -3.77 -0.76 -25.32
CA ALA A 163 -4.04 0.59 -25.81
C ALA A 163 -3.36 1.65 -24.92
N GLU A 164 -3.50 1.54 -23.60
CA GLU A 164 -2.82 2.40 -22.63
C GLU A 164 -1.29 2.32 -22.78
N MET A 165 -0.74 1.11 -22.93
CA MET A 165 0.70 0.94 -23.19
C MET A 165 1.15 1.58 -24.51
N ARG A 166 0.29 1.62 -25.55
CA ARG A 166 0.63 2.33 -26.80
C ARG A 166 0.62 3.84 -26.59
N GLU A 167 -0.38 4.36 -25.91
CA GLU A 167 -0.50 5.79 -25.60
C GLU A 167 0.67 6.27 -24.75
N LEU A 168 1.05 5.51 -23.71
CA LEU A 168 2.24 5.80 -22.90
C LEU A 168 3.53 5.78 -23.72
N ASN A 169 3.69 4.83 -24.65
CA ASN A 169 4.85 4.81 -25.54
C ASN A 169 4.88 6.00 -26.50
N GLU A 170 3.72 6.45 -27.00
CA GLU A 170 3.61 7.64 -27.84
C GLU A 170 3.94 8.91 -27.06
N ALA A 171 3.43 9.05 -25.83
CA ALA A 171 3.76 10.14 -24.93
C ALA A 171 5.26 10.15 -24.55
N LEU A 172 5.85 8.99 -24.28
CA LEU A 172 7.30 8.86 -24.04
C LEU A 172 8.11 9.28 -25.25
N LYS A 173 7.69 8.93 -26.46
CA LYS A 173 8.34 9.36 -27.70
C LYS A 173 8.26 10.87 -27.87
N ALA A 174 7.08 11.46 -27.68
CA ALA A 174 6.90 12.91 -27.75
C ALA A 174 7.78 13.65 -26.70
N ARG A 175 7.86 13.11 -25.48
CA ARG A 175 8.76 13.64 -24.44
C ARG A 175 10.23 13.50 -24.84
N GLY A 176 10.62 12.38 -25.43
CA GLY A 176 11.97 12.17 -25.99
C GLY A 176 12.34 13.19 -27.06
N ASP A 177 11.40 13.54 -27.94
CA ASP A 177 11.58 14.56 -28.98
C ASP A 177 11.71 15.97 -28.38
N VAL A 178 11.00 16.28 -27.28
CA VAL A 178 11.15 17.55 -26.55
C VAL A 178 12.50 17.62 -25.84
N ILE A 179 12.91 16.55 -25.15
CA ILE A 179 14.22 16.47 -24.49
C ILE A 179 15.34 16.66 -25.52
N SER A 180 15.24 16.01 -26.68
CA SER A 180 16.23 16.16 -27.76
C SER A 180 16.32 17.61 -28.24
N ARG A 181 15.19 18.31 -28.39
CA ARG A 181 15.15 19.74 -28.75
C ARG A 181 15.75 20.64 -27.65
N MET A 182 15.46 20.35 -26.38
CA MET A 182 16.03 21.10 -25.25
C MET A 182 17.54 20.90 -25.13
N GLN A 183 18.03 19.67 -25.35
CA GLN A 183 19.46 19.38 -25.42
C GLN A 183 20.14 20.15 -26.55
N GLU A 184 19.53 20.20 -27.74
CA GLU A 184 20.06 20.99 -28.85
C GLU A 184 20.11 22.49 -28.54
N GLN A 185 19.10 23.03 -27.84
CA GLN A 185 19.12 24.43 -27.38
C GLN A 185 20.20 24.68 -26.32
N HIS A 186 20.37 23.76 -25.37
CA HIS A 186 21.41 23.86 -24.35
C HIS A 186 22.81 23.81 -24.99
N ASP A 187 23.03 22.93 -25.96
CA ASP A 187 24.30 22.84 -26.69
C ASP A 187 24.59 24.11 -27.50
N LYS A 188 23.57 24.75 -28.08
CA LYS A 188 23.71 26.06 -28.74
C LYS A 188 24.10 27.15 -27.74
N GLY A 189 23.39 27.25 -26.62
CA GLY A 189 23.71 28.22 -25.57
C GLY A 189 25.09 27.99 -24.96
N HIS A 190 25.52 26.74 -24.82
CA HIS A 190 26.86 26.40 -24.34
C HIS A 190 27.95 26.85 -25.33
N LYS A 191 27.74 26.66 -26.64
CA LYS A 191 28.64 27.18 -27.68
C LYS A 191 28.71 28.71 -27.68
N GLU A 192 27.57 29.39 -27.51
CA GLU A 192 27.54 30.86 -27.42
C GLU A 192 28.29 31.36 -26.18
N LEU A 193 28.09 30.72 -25.02
CA LEU A 193 28.86 31.03 -23.80
C LEU A 193 30.35 30.77 -23.97
N GLN A 194 30.73 29.69 -24.65
CA GLN A 194 32.12 29.38 -24.95
C GLN A 194 32.74 30.49 -25.82
N ILE A 195 32.08 30.89 -26.91
CA ILE A 195 32.53 31.99 -27.77
C ILE A 195 32.66 33.28 -26.97
N LEU A 196 31.66 33.62 -26.14
CA LEU A 196 31.71 34.83 -25.32
C LEU A 196 32.88 34.79 -24.32
N THR A 197 33.16 33.62 -23.73
CA THR A 197 34.30 33.42 -22.84
C THR A 197 35.62 33.61 -23.58
N GLU A 198 35.76 33.06 -24.78
CA GLU A 198 36.94 33.27 -25.64
C GLU A 198 37.12 34.75 -26.01
N THR A 199 36.04 35.48 -26.34
CA THR A 199 36.15 36.91 -26.61
C THR A 199 36.52 37.73 -25.37
N LEU A 200 36.07 37.32 -24.18
CA LEU A 200 36.41 37.97 -22.92
C LEU A 200 37.89 37.76 -22.57
N THR A 201 38.42 36.56 -22.80
CA THR A 201 39.86 36.28 -22.58
C THR A 201 40.72 37.08 -23.56
N GLU A 202 40.32 37.18 -24.83
CA GLU A 202 40.99 38.05 -25.81
C GLU A 202 40.98 39.52 -25.38
N LYS A 203 39.84 40.04 -24.90
CA LYS A 203 39.72 41.41 -24.39
C LYS A 203 40.56 41.65 -23.14
N SER A 204 40.59 40.68 -22.23
CA SER A 204 41.47 40.72 -21.05
C SER A 204 42.94 40.76 -21.45
N GLN A 205 43.34 39.98 -22.46
CA GLN A 205 44.70 40.01 -22.98
C GLN A 205 45.04 41.35 -23.66
N GLN A 206 44.10 41.95 -24.39
CA GLN A 206 44.26 43.29 -24.97
C GLN A 206 44.42 44.36 -23.88
N LEU A 207 43.62 44.29 -22.81
CA LEU A 207 43.76 45.17 -21.65
C LEU A 207 45.12 45.01 -20.97
N GLN A 208 45.59 43.77 -20.82
CA GLN A 208 46.91 43.51 -20.25
C GLN A 208 48.04 44.08 -21.14
N GLN A 209 47.93 43.96 -22.47
CA GLN A 209 48.89 44.57 -23.39
C GLN A 209 48.86 46.11 -23.34
N ALA A 210 47.67 46.71 -23.23
CA ALA A 210 47.53 48.15 -23.06
C ALA A 210 48.13 48.62 -21.72
N GLN A 211 47.90 47.86 -20.64
CA GLN A 211 48.50 48.14 -19.33
C GLN A 211 50.03 48.10 -19.40
N ASN A 212 50.61 47.05 -19.97
CA ASN A 212 52.06 46.96 -20.13
C ASN A 212 52.63 48.13 -20.94
N ARG A 213 51.88 48.64 -21.92
CA ARG A 213 52.30 49.79 -22.74
C ARG A 213 52.18 51.11 -22.00
N ILE A 214 51.21 51.24 -21.09
CA ILE A 214 51.13 52.36 -20.14
C ILE A 214 52.34 52.30 -19.20
N ASP A 215 52.65 51.13 -18.64
CA ASP A 215 53.81 50.94 -17.76
C ASP A 215 55.13 51.26 -18.49
N GLU A 216 55.27 50.89 -19.77
CA GLU A 216 56.41 51.26 -20.62
C GLU A 216 56.51 52.78 -20.85
N LEU A 217 55.38 53.47 -21.02
CA LEU A 217 55.34 54.93 -21.16
C LEU A 217 55.64 55.64 -19.84
N GLU A 218 55.14 55.13 -18.71
CA GLU A 218 55.49 55.62 -17.37
C GLU A 218 56.99 55.45 -17.10
N GLN A 219 57.59 54.33 -17.50
CA GLN A 219 59.05 54.15 -17.44
C GLN A 219 59.80 55.13 -18.35
N HIS A 220 59.21 55.51 -19.49
CA HIS A 220 59.80 56.48 -20.39
C HIS A 220 59.71 57.93 -19.85
N GLU A 221 58.65 58.26 -19.10
CA GLU A 221 58.56 59.50 -18.31
C GLU A 221 59.56 59.51 -17.14
N GLN A 222 59.70 58.40 -16.41
CA GLN A 222 60.72 58.27 -15.35
C GLN A 222 62.15 58.40 -15.91
N ASN A 223 62.42 57.89 -17.11
CA ASN A 223 63.71 58.06 -17.78
C ASN A 223 63.94 59.49 -18.30
N ALA A 224 62.89 60.26 -18.58
CA ALA A 224 62.98 61.68 -18.93
C ALA A 224 63.27 62.54 -17.69
N ASP A 225 62.64 62.23 -16.55
CA ASP A 225 62.98 62.83 -15.24
C ASP A 225 64.40 62.45 -14.79
N ALA A 226 64.85 61.22 -15.09
CA ALA A 226 66.20 60.76 -14.80
C ALA A 226 67.31 61.48 -15.60
N GLN A 227 67.02 62.20 -16.70
CA GLN A 227 68.00 63.08 -17.35
C GLN A 227 68.16 64.44 -16.65
N SER A 228 67.18 64.87 -15.85
CA SER A 228 67.24 66.11 -15.08
C SER A 228 68.05 65.95 -13.77
N ASP A 229 68.13 64.73 -13.23
CA ASP A 229 68.76 64.45 -11.93
C ASP A 229 70.23 63.98 -12.00
N VAL A 230 70.83 63.87 -13.19
CA VAL A 230 72.22 63.36 -13.39
C VAL A 230 73.30 64.47 -13.26
N LEU A 231 73.01 65.57 -12.56
CA LEU A 231 74.01 66.58 -12.13
C LEU A 231 74.30 66.58 -10.62
N SER A 232 74.21 65.44 -9.94
CA SER A 232 74.87 65.27 -8.64
C SER A 232 75.36 63.84 -8.39
N THR A 233 76.66 63.65 -8.60
CA THR A 233 77.64 63.03 -7.68
C THR A 233 77.20 61.76 -6.93
N SER A 234 77.62 60.58 -7.41
CA SER A 234 78.89 59.89 -7.08
C SER A 234 78.86 58.99 -5.83
N THR A 235 78.60 57.71 -6.09
CA THR A 235 79.43 56.57 -5.64
C THR A 235 79.50 56.23 -4.13
N ILE A 236 78.43 56.45 -3.36
CA ILE A 236 78.20 55.80 -2.04
C ILE A 236 76.71 55.42 -1.91
N SER A 237 76.25 54.36 -2.59
CA SER A 237 74.84 53.93 -2.40
C SER A 237 74.55 52.44 -2.54
N ARG A 238 75.52 51.56 -2.82
CA ARG A 238 75.19 50.11 -2.85
C ARG A 238 75.37 49.39 -1.51
N ALA A 239 76.20 49.93 -0.61
CA ALA A 239 76.34 49.42 0.76
C ALA A 239 75.31 50.05 1.70
N GLU A 240 75.02 51.35 1.54
CA GLU A 240 73.94 51.99 2.28
C GLU A 240 72.56 51.48 1.85
N GLU A 241 72.32 51.10 0.58
CA GLU A 241 70.98 50.62 0.16
C GLU A 241 70.66 49.21 0.64
N LEU A 242 71.65 48.33 0.82
CA LEU A 242 71.44 47.04 1.50
C LEU A 242 71.26 47.20 3.02
N SER A 243 71.92 48.18 3.64
CA SER A 243 71.62 48.58 5.02
C SER A 243 70.26 49.26 5.13
N ARG A 244 69.85 50.05 4.14
CA ARG A 244 68.59 50.78 4.10
C ARG A 244 67.40 49.88 3.79
N LEU A 245 67.58 48.83 2.99
CA LEU A 245 66.58 47.76 2.81
C LEU A 245 66.43 46.93 4.08
N ARG A 246 67.51 46.68 4.82
CA ARG A 246 67.45 46.04 6.15
C ARG A 246 66.84 46.95 7.21
N GLU A 247 67.10 48.26 7.19
CA GLU A 247 66.45 49.27 8.04
C GLU A 247 65.02 49.61 7.60
N LEU A 248 64.66 49.36 6.33
CA LEU A 248 63.29 49.46 5.82
C LEU A 248 62.50 48.22 6.23
N ASP A 249 63.07 47.02 6.14
CA ASP A 249 62.45 45.79 6.65
C ASP A 249 62.35 45.82 8.19
N ASP A 250 63.42 46.18 8.91
CA ASP A 250 63.38 46.46 10.35
C ASP A 250 62.42 47.63 10.65
N GLY A 251 62.28 48.58 9.73
CA GLY A 251 61.36 49.71 9.84
C GLY A 251 59.89 49.34 9.61
N TYR A 252 59.58 48.36 8.77
CA TYR A 252 58.23 47.81 8.61
C TYR A 252 57.90 46.83 9.73
N GLU A 253 58.86 46.05 10.21
CA GLU A 253 58.70 45.16 11.36
C GLU A 253 58.61 45.96 12.68
N GLU A 254 59.40 47.02 12.84
CA GLU A 254 59.23 48.00 13.91
C GLU A 254 57.96 48.83 13.73
N LYS A 255 57.53 49.21 12.53
CA LYS A 255 56.24 49.91 12.35
C LYS A 255 55.08 48.98 12.64
N TYR A 256 55.16 47.69 12.31
CA TYR A 256 54.13 46.71 12.62
C TYR A 256 54.12 46.37 14.11
N ASN A 257 55.29 46.22 14.74
CA ASN A 257 55.41 46.05 16.18
C ASN A 257 55.08 47.34 16.95
N LYS A 258 55.42 48.53 16.45
CA LYS A 258 55.02 49.83 17.00
C LYS A 258 53.55 50.08 16.77
N LEU A 259 52.96 49.64 15.66
CA LEU A 259 51.53 49.72 15.39
C LEU A 259 50.78 48.74 16.27
N ARG A 260 51.26 47.51 16.46
CA ARG A 260 50.73 46.54 17.42
C ARG A 260 50.90 47.01 18.87
N THR A 261 52.03 47.62 19.20
CA THR A 261 52.27 48.25 20.50
C THR A 261 51.46 49.54 20.64
N LEU A 262 51.15 50.26 19.56
CA LEU A 262 50.24 51.41 19.52
C LEU A 262 48.81 50.93 19.64
N THR A 263 48.41 49.82 19.05
CA THR A 263 47.07 49.24 19.20
C THR A 263 46.91 48.69 20.60
N VAL A 264 47.94 48.08 21.19
CA VAL A 264 47.92 47.66 22.60
C VAL A 264 47.98 48.86 23.54
N LYS A 265 48.79 49.90 23.25
CA LYS A 265 48.85 51.15 24.03
C LYS A 265 47.64 52.04 23.81
N LEU A 266 46.97 51.98 22.67
CA LEU A 266 45.71 52.66 22.36
C LEU A 266 44.56 51.88 22.97
N LYS A 267 44.60 50.55 23.00
CA LYS A 267 43.63 49.74 23.74
C LYS A 267 43.80 49.94 25.25
N LYS A 268 45.04 50.01 25.75
CA LYS A 268 45.35 50.35 27.14
C LYS A 268 45.03 51.81 27.45
N LYS A 269 45.33 52.77 26.57
CA LYS A 269 44.92 54.19 26.69
C LYS A 269 43.42 54.36 26.58
N LEU A 270 42.73 53.59 25.74
CA LEU A 270 41.28 53.63 25.60
C LEU A 270 40.65 53.07 26.88
N GLN A 271 41.23 52.01 27.45
CA GLN A 271 40.79 51.44 28.73
C GLN A 271 41.13 52.35 29.92
N GLU A 272 42.29 53.01 29.92
CA GLU A 272 42.69 54.04 30.89
C GLU A 272 41.87 55.32 30.73
N GLN A 273 41.55 55.76 29.50
CA GLN A 273 40.68 56.91 29.23
C GLN A 273 39.23 56.59 29.56
N MET A 274 38.78 55.35 29.37
CA MET A 274 37.44 54.92 29.78
C MET A 274 37.33 54.82 31.30
N GLN A 275 38.40 54.38 31.98
CA GLN A 275 38.49 54.43 33.44
C GLN A 275 38.63 55.87 33.96
N GLN A 276 39.37 56.74 33.27
CA GLN A 276 39.55 58.15 33.61
C GLN A 276 38.28 58.98 33.33
N ILE A 277 37.50 58.64 32.29
CA ILE A 277 36.17 59.22 32.05
C ILE A 277 35.22 58.77 33.18
N LYS A 278 35.28 57.50 33.60
CA LYS A 278 34.47 57.00 34.73
C LYS A 278 34.85 57.66 36.06
N ASP A 279 36.15 57.87 36.30
CA ASP A 279 36.66 58.55 37.49
C ASP A 279 36.40 60.07 37.41
N MET A 280 36.43 60.69 36.22
CA MET A 280 36.03 62.10 36.01
C MET A 280 34.52 62.30 36.07
N GLU A 281 33.69 61.31 35.71
CA GLU A 281 32.24 61.35 35.88
C GLU A 281 31.87 61.23 37.36
N GLN A 282 32.53 60.34 38.12
CA GLN A 282 32.35 60.23 39.57
C GLN A 282 32.91 61.46 40.33
N ALA A 283 34.06 62.00 39.92
CA ALA A 283 34.60 63.24 40.47
C ALA A 283 33.81 64.48 40.03
N GLY A 284 33.21 64.43 38.83
CA GLY A 284 32.33 65.46 38.28
C GLY A 284 30.99 65.51 38.99
N SER A 285 30.38 64.36 39.33
CA SER A 285 29.16 64.31 40.13
C SER A 285 29.41 64.80 41.56
N ALA A 286 30.53 64.42 42.18
CA ALA A 286 30.91 64.89 43.51
C ALA A 286 31.22 66.40 43.52
N LYS A 287 31.88 66.93 42.47
CA LYS A 287 32.11 68.38 42.33
C LYS A 287 30.81 69.15 42.07
N LEU A 288 29.91 68.65 41.22
CA LEU A 288 28.60 69.27 40.99
C LEU A 288 27.75 69.30 42.25
N GLU A 289 27.84 68.27 43.11
CA GLU A 289 27.14 68.20 44.39
C GLU A 289 27.71 69.22 45.38
N THR A 290 29.04 69.39 45.44
CA THR A 290 29.68 70.45 46.25
C THR A 290 29.44 71.86 45.72
N GLU A 291 29.38 72.06 44.40
CA GLU A 291 29.07 73.37 43.79
C GLU A 291 27.59 73.71 43.91
N LEU A 292 26.66 72.74 43.83
CA LEU A 292 25.24 72.96 44.10
C LEU A 292 24.98 73.38 45.55
N GLU A 293 25.71 72.78 46.51
CA GLU A 293 25.58 73.15 47.91
C GLU A 293 26.28 74.49 48.22
N ALA A 294 27.40 74.82 47.55
CA ALA A 294 28.02 76.14 47.61
C ALA A 294 27.16 77.25 46.97
N ILE A 295 26.49 76.96 45.85
CA ILE A 295 25.56 77.89 45.18
C ILE A 295 24.29 78.09 46.01
N LYS A 296 23.78 77.07 46.72
CA LYS A 296 22.71 77.25 47.71
C LYS A 296 23.12 78.17 48.85
N VAL A 297 24.30 77.97 49.43
CA VAL A 297 24.82 78.80 50.53
C VAL A 297 25.07 80.24 50.05
N ALA A 298 25.62 80.42 48.85
CA ALA A 298 25.80 81.74 48.24
C ALA A 298 24.46 82.42 47.91
N ARG A 299 23.43 81.68 47.49
CA ARG A 299 22.08 82.19 47.25
C ARG A 299 21.39 82.63 48.54
N THR A 300 21.58 81.89 49.65
CA THR A 300 21.08 82.31 50.96
C THR A 300 21.82 83.55 51.51
N GLN A 301 23.11 83.66 51.24
CA GLN A 301 23.92 84.82 51.63
C GLN A 301 23.56 86.08 50.82
N LEU A 302 23.42 85.94 49.49
CA LEU A 302 23.01 87.04 48.60
C LEU A 302 21.59 87.54 48.93
N GLN A 303 20.71 86.65 49.42
CA GLN A 303 19.36 87.00 49.87
C GLN A 303 19.36 87.72 51.23
N GLN A 304 20.33 87.48 52.10
CA GLN A 304 20.57 88.28 53.31
C GLN A 304 21.18 89.65 52.99
N ASP A 305 22.16 89.71 52.08
CA ASP A 305 22.82 90.95 51.69
C ASP A 305 21.87 91.89 50.93
N LEU A 306 20.97 91.36 50.11
CA LEU A 306 19.94 92.14 49.41
C LEU A 306 18.90 92.72 50.39
N ASN A 307 18.65 92.04 51.51
CA ASN A 307 17.80 92.55 52.59
C ASN A 307 18.51 93.60 53.46
N MET A 308 19.83 93.49 53.67
CA MET A 308 20.64 94.54 54.32
C MET A 308 20.81 95.78 53.45
N ALA A 309 21.07 95.62 52.15
CA ALA A 309 21.22 96.73 51.20
C ALA A 309 19.90 97.49 50.97
N ARG A 310 18.73 96.83 51.11
CA ARG A 310 17.41 97.47 51.13
C ARG A 310 17.14 98.27 52.42
N ALA A 311 17.68 97.82 53.56
CA ALA A 311 17.62 98.55 54.83
C ALA A 311 18.59 99.75 54.86
N GLU A 312 19.72 99.69 54.14
CA GLU A 312 20.70 100.77 54.01
C GLU A 312 20.29 101.84 52.97
N ASN A 313 19.65 101.43 51.85
CA ASN A 313 19.11 102.36 50.84
C ASN A 313 17.93 103.21 51.34
N GLN A 314 17.25 102.79 52.41
CA GLN A 314 16.19 103.58 53.05
C GLN A 314 16.74 104.66 53.99
N LYS A 315 18.03 104.59 54.36
CA LYS A 315 18.70 105.48 55.33
C LYS A 315 19.58 106.57 54.69
N LEU A 316 19.70 106.58 53.36
CA LEU A 316 20.50 107.54 52.57
C LEU A 316 19.66 108.32 51.55
N LYS A 317 18.39 108.60 51.88
CA LYS A 317 17.49 109.52 51.13
C LYS A 317 17.32 110.90 51.80
N SER A 318 18.31 111.34 52.58
CA SER A 318 18.33 112.69 53.16
C SER A 318 19.76 113.20 53.32
N LYS A 319 20.32 113.84 52.29
CA LYS A 319 21.15 115.05 52.43
C LYS A 319 21.62 115.64 51.09
N ASP A 320 21.33 116.94 50.99
CA ASP A 320 22.18 118.01 50.46
C ASP A 320 22.46 118.11 48.95
N LYS A 321 21.66 118.96 48.29
CA LYS A 321 22.03 119.74 47.11
C LYS A 321 22.06 121.23 47.47
N ALA A 322 23.19 121.91 47.31
CA ALA A 322 23.24 123.37 47.15
C ALA A 322 24.55 123.87 46.51
N LYS A 323 24.39 124.88 45.63
CA LYS A 323 25.37 125.87 45.07
C LYS A 323 26.19 125.39 43.86
N SER A 324 26.45 126.15 42.78
CA SER A 324 26.07 127.50 42.36
C SER A 324 26.71 127.79 40.97
N SER A 325 25.90 127.80 39.90
CA SER A 325 25.89 128.72 38.74
C SER A 325 27.14 129.09 37.89
N ASN A 326 28.39 128.73 38.20
CA ASN A 326 29.56 129.00 37.32
C ASN A 326 30.23 127.72 36.78
N VAL A 327 29.46 126.62 36.75
CA VAL A 327 29.88 125.30 36.26
C VAL A 327 29.30 125.00 34.86
N LEU A 328 28.27 125.71 34.39
CA LEU A 328 27.54 125.40 33.14
C LEU A 328 28.38 125.28 31.87
N ASN A 329 29.45 126.06 31.69
CA ASN A 329 30.29 125.95 30.47
C ASN A 329 31.33 124.81 30.55
N LEU A 330 31.80 124.46 31.76
CA LEU A 330 32.61 123.26 31.98
C LEU A 330 31.74 122.00 32.10
N GLU A 331 30.49 122.13 32.54
CA GLU A 331 29.47 121.09 32.51
C GLU A 331 29.01 120.80 31.10
N ILE A 332 28.93 121.77 30.19
CA ILE A 332 28.66 121.49 28.77
C ILE A 332 29.85 120.77 28.14
N GLU A 333 31.10 121.20 28.36
CA GLU A 333 32.27 120.50 27.78
C GLU A 333 32.52 119.12 28.44
N ALA A 334 32.28 119.00 29.75
CA ALA A 334 32.31 117.72 30.45
C ALA A 334 31.10 116.84 30.11
N ALA A 335 29.93 117.42 29.83
CA ALA A 335 28.77 116.69 29.33
C ALA A 335 28.97 116.28 27.88
N GLU A 336 29.66 117.06 27.04
CA GLU A 336 29.98 116.72 25.65
C GLU A 336 31.06 115.63 25.58
N LYS A 337 32.12 115.72 26.38
CA LYS A 337 33.11 114.64 26.53
C LYS A 337 32.50 113.39 27.17
N SER A 338 31.67 113.55 28.19
CA SER A 338 30.93 112.43 28.80
C SER A 338 29.90 111.85 27.83
N LEU A 339 29.23 112.66 27.01
CA LEU A 339 28.29 112.19 25.99
C LEU A 339 29.03 111.48 24.86
N ALA A 340 30.19 111.97 24.43
CA ALA A 340 31.04 111.29 23.45
C ALA A 340 31.60 109.98 24.02
N GLU A 341 32.01 109.96 25.28
CA GLU A 341 32.47 108.76 25.97
C GLU A 341 31.33 107.76 26.22
N VAL A 342 30.13 108.24 26.58
CA VAL A 342 28.91 107.43 26.70
C VAL A 342 28.46 106.94 25.34
N SER A 343 28.56 107.73 24.27
CA SER A 343 28.23 107.34 22.90
C SER A 343 29.23 106.32 22.36
N SER A 344 30.52 106.49 22.64
CA SER A 344 31.57 105.50 22.32
C SER A 344 31.39 104.21 23.11
N LYS A 345 31.08 104.29 24.42
CA LYS A 345 30.72 103.13 25.25
C LYS A 345 29.41 102.49 24.78
N LEU A 346 28.44 103.27 24.35
CA LEU A 346 27.17 102.80 23.80
C LEU A 346 27.44 102.04 22.51
N LEU A 347 28.18 102.61 21.55
CA LEU A 347 28.57 101.95 20.30
C LEU A 347 29.40 100.69 20.54
N ALA A 348 30.35 100.72 21.48
CA ALA A 348 31.12 99.54 21.86
C ALA A 348 30.23 98.46 22.52
N LYS A 349 29.24 98.85 23.33
CA LYS A 349 28.26 97.94 23.92
C LYS A 349 27.27 97.42 22.89
N THR A 350 26.85 98.23 21.92
CA THR A 350 26.03 97.81 20.79
C THR A 350 26.80 96.81 19.93
N SER A 351 28.06 97.08 19.58
CA SER A 351 28.91 96.14 18.84
C SER A 351 29.17 94.84 19.62
N GLN A 352 29.35 94.91 20.94
CA GLN A 352 29.45 93.71 21.79
C GLN A 352 28.12 92.95 21.86
N LEU A 353 26.97 93.65 21.91
CA LEU A 353 25.66 93.03 21.86
C LEU A 353 25.43 92.36 20.50
N ASP A 354 25.79 93.01 19.39
CA ASP A 354 25.68 92.46 18.04
C ASP A 354 26.53 91.19 17.90
N ALA A 355 27.79 91.22 18.35
CA ALA A 355 28.65 90.04 18.38
C ALA A 355 28.09 88.92 19.26
N LEU A 356 27.52 89.25 20.44
CA LEU A 356 26.86 88.26 21.29
C LEU A 356 25.60 87.70 20.62
N THR A 357 24.81 88.51 19.93
CA THR A 357 23.63 88.05 19.18
C THR A 357 24.02 87.14 18.02
N GLU A 358 25.09 87.43 17.30
CA GLU A 358 25.61 86.58 16.22
C GLU A 358 26.11 85.23 16.77
N THR A 359 26.82 85.24 17.90
CA THR A 359 27.21 83.99 18.57
C THR A 359 26.00 83.21 19.08
N LEU A 360 24.97 83.88 19.60
CA LEU A 360 23.73 83.25 20.07
C LEU A 360 22.98 82.57 18.91
N VAL A 361 22.84 83.27 17.77
CA VAL A 361 22.24 82.71 16.55
C VAL A 361 23.04 81.52 16.03
N SER A 362 24.38 81.57 16.04
CA SER A 362 25.21 80.43 15.64
C SER A 362 25.01 79.20 16.55
N LYS A 363 24.84 79.42 17.86
CA LYS A 363 24.56 78.36 18.84
C LYS A 363 23.13 77.84 18.70
N GLU A 364 22.15 78.70 18.43
CA GLU A 364 20.79 78.28 18.10
C GLU A 364 20.76 77.39 16.85
N ASN A 365 21.47 77.78 15.78
CA ASN A 365 21.60 76.95 14.57
C ASN A 365 22.24 75.60 14.89
N THR A 366 23.30 75.58 15.71
CA THR A 366 23.94 74.31 16.13
C THR A 366 22.98 73.45 16.97
N ILE A 367 22.19 74.06 17.87
CA ILE A 367 21.18 73.37 18.67
C ILE A 367 20.08 72.79 17.77
N THR A 368 19.63 73.53 16.75
CA THR A 368 18.64 73.02 15.79
C THR A 368 19.18 71.84 15.00
N GLN A 369 20.44 71.89 14.57
CA GLN A 369 21.10 70.78 13.87
C GLN A 369 21.21 69.53 14.77
N MET A 370 21.67 69.68 16.01
CA MET A 370 21.75 68.56 16.97
C MET A 370 20.37 67.96 17.27
N ARG A 371 19.31 68.78 17.35
CA ARG A 371 17.94 68.28 17.52
C ARG A 371 17.45 67.50 16.30
N GLN A 372 17.80 67.93 15.10
CA GLN A 372 17.49 67.21 13.87
C GLN A 372 18.24 65.87 13.80
N GLU A 373 19.52 65.84 14.18
CA GLU A 373 20.31 64.61 14.28
C GLU A 373 19.74 63.64 15.33
N ILE A 374 19.33 64.13 16.51
CA ILE A 374 18.65 63.31 17.52
C ILE A 374 17.35 62.72 16.95
N SER A 375 16.55 63.51 16.23
CA SER A 375 15.30 63.05 15.62
C SER A 375 15.53 61.92 14.61
N ILE A 376 16.56 62.04 13.76
CA ILE A 376 16.91 60.99 12.78
C ILE A 376 17.39 59.72 13.49
N MET A 377 18.22 59.86 14.53
CA MET A 377 18.70 58.72 15.32
C MET A 377 17.56 58.01 16.07
N GLU A 378 16.59 58.74 16.62
CA GLU A 378 15.41 58.17 17.25
C GLU A 378 14.51 57.43 16.25
N GLU A 379 14.37 57.97 15.03
CA GLU A 379 13.62 57.31 13.96
C GLU A 379 14.32 56.02 13.49
N ALA A 380 15.65 56.05 13.31
CA ALA A 380 16.44 54.87 13.02
C ALA A 380 16.32 53.81 14.13
N GLN A 381 16.40 54.22 15.40
CA GLN A 381 16.22 53.32 16.55
C GLN A 381 14.81 52.71 16.59
N ARG A 382 13.77 53.50 16.29
CA ARG A 382 12.38 52.99 16.19
C ARG A 382 12.23 52.00 15.02
N GLY A 383 12.85 52.27 13.89
CA GLY A 383 12.89 51.36 12.73
C GLY A 383 13.58 50.03 13.05
N GLU A 384 14.74 50.07 13.69
CA GLU A 384 15.48 48.87 14.09
C GLU A 384 14.71 48.06 15.16
N ALA A 385 14.09 48.73 16.14
CA ALA A 385 13.26 48.07 17.14
C ALA A 385 12.03 47.39 16.53
N ALA A 386 11.39 48.02 15.53
CA ALA A 386 10.27 47.42 14.79
C ALA A 386 10.72 46.20 13.97
N HIS A 387 11.86 46.30 13.27
CA HIS A 387 12.44 45.18 12.54
C HIS A 387 12.82 44.01 13.46
N SER A 388 13.43 44.29 14.62
CA SER A 388 13.75 43.30 15.65
C SER A 388 12.49 42.59 16.18
N LYS A 389 11.39 43.34 16.38
CA LYS A 389 10.10 42.76 16.77
C LYS A 389 9.52 41.85 15.68
N GLN A 390 9.60 42.27 14.41
CA GLN A 390 9.14 41.45 13.28
C GLN A 390 9.96 40.17 13.13
N LEU A 391 11.29 40.25 13.27
CA LEU A 391 12.16 39.08 13.24
C LEU A 391 11.85 38.12 14.39
N LYS A 392 11.59 38.65 15.60
CA LYS A 392 11.16 37.83 16.74
C LYS A 392 9.84 37.10 16.46
N GLN A 393 8.85 37.80 15.90
CA GLN A 393 7.57 37.18 15.50
C GLN A 393 7.78 36.08 14.46
N GLN A 394 8.67 36.30 13.49
CA GLN A 394 9.00 35.28 12.49
C GLN A 394 9.68 34.05 13.13
N ILE A 395 10.59 34.25 14.07
CA ILE A 395 11.23 33.16 14.83
C ILE A 395 10.18 32.39 15.64
N ASP A 396 9.28 33.07 16.32
CA ASP A 396 8.23 32.43 17.13
C ASP A 396 7.28 31.60 16.25
N LEU A 397 6.90 32.11 15.07
CA LEU A 397 6.10 31.36 14.09
C LEU A 397 6.86 30.13 13.56
N MET A 398 8.14 30.27 13.21
CA MET A 398 8.95 29.13 12.77
C MET A 398 9.11 28.09 13.89
N GLN A 399 9.28 28.51 15.15
CA GLN A 399 9.33 27.60 16.29
C GLN A 399 8.01 26.84 16.49
N ALA A 400 6.87 27.51 16.32
CA ALA A 400 5.56 26.86 16.37
C ALA A 400 5.41 25.81 15.24
N GLN A 401 5.74 26.19 14.01
CA GLN A 401 5.70 25.27 12.86
C GLN A 401 6.62 24.05 13.05
N ILE A 402 7.81 24.24 13.62
CA ILE A 402 8.72 23.12 13.93
C ILE A 402 8.11 22.20 14.99
N LYS A 403 7.47 22.74 16.03
CA LYS A 403 6.80 21.93 17.06
C LYS A 403 5.64 21.12 16.47
N ASP A 404 4.82 21.74 15.63
CA ASP A 404 3.70 21.05 14.96
C ASP A 404 4.21 19.98 14.01
N ALA A 405 5.27 20.25 13.24
CA ALA A 405 5.90 19.25 12.36
C ALA A 405 6.52 18.09 13.15
N VAL A 406 7.13 18.36 14.32
CA VAL A 406 7.66 17.33 15.21
C VAL A 406 6.53 16.49 15.81
N HIS A 407 5.43 17.10 16.23
CA HIS A 407 4.25 16.38 16.74
C HIS A 407 3.63 15.52 15.65
N GLY A 408 3.43 16.06 14.43
CA GLY A 408 2.95 15.30 13.28
C GLY A 408 3.87 14.13 12.94
N LYS A 409 5.20 14.33 12.95
CA LYS A 409 6.18 13.24 12.75
C LYS A 409 6.05 12.17 13.84
N GLN A 410 5.91 12.57 15.10
CA GLN A 410 5.76 11.62 16.21
C GLN A 410 4.46 10.81 16.10
N GLN A 411 3.36 11.43 15.69
CA GLN A 411 2.10 10.75 15.45
C GLN A 411 2.22 9.73 14.31
N THR A 412 2.79 10.13 13.17
CA THR A 412 3.03 9.19 12.05
C THR A 412 3.97 8.03 12.43
N LEU A 413 4.90 8.24 13.36
CA LEU A 413 5.78 7.19 13.86
C LEU A 413 4.99 6.20 14.76
N SER A 414 4.07 6.68 15.58
CA SER A 414 3.15 5.84 16.36
C SER A 414 2.26 5.00 15.44
N ASP A 415 1.65 5.63 14.44
CA ASP A 415 0.78 4.97 13.47
C ASP A 415 1.54 3.89 12.68
N ASN A 416 2.80 4.17 12.29
CA ASN A 416 3.65 3.17 11.63
C ASN A 416 3.95 1.99 12.55
N LYS A 417 4.20 2.22 13.84
CA LYS A 417 4.46 1.13 14.81
C LYS A 417 3.22 0.26 15.02
N GLU A 418 2.03 0.86 15.06
CA GLU A 418 0.77 0.12 15.12
C GLU A 418 0.52 -0.67 13.83
N LEU A 419 0.83 -0.09 12.67
CA LEU A 419 0.73 -0.78 11.38
C LEU A 419 1.70 -1.98 11.30
N GLU A 420 2.94 -1.81 11.77
CA GLU A 420 3.92 -2.90 11.87
C GLU A 420 3.42 -4.05 12.77
N GLN A 421 2.82 -3.73 13.92
CA GLN A 421 2.24 -4.73 14.81
C GLN A 421 1.06 -5.48 14.14
N ASN A 422 0.18 -4.76 13.44
CA ASN A 422 -0.92 -5.36 12.69
C ASN A 422 -0.43 -6.27 11.56
N VAL A 423 0.61 -5.86 10.82
CA VAL A 423 1.24 -6.68 9.78
C VAL A 423 1.82 -7.96 10.37
N GLU A 424 2.46 -7.88 11.54
CA GLU A 424 3.03 -9.06 12.20
C GLU A 424 1.94 -10.02 12.72
N GLN A 425 0.85 -9.50 13.26
CA GLN A 425 -0.33 -10.32 13.62
C GLN A 425 -0.96 -11.01 12.40
N GLN A 426 -1.12 -10.30 11.29
CA GLN A 426 -1.63 -10.90 10.05
C GLN A 426 -0.70 -11.99 9.50
N LYS A 427 0.62 -11.81 9.58
CA LYS A 427 1.58 -12.87 9.21
C LYS A 427 1.41 -14.11 10.08
N GLN A 428 1.26 -13.95 11.40
CA GLN A 428 1.02 -15.07 12.32
C GLN A 428 -0.28 -15.81 11.98
N GLN A 429 -1.36 -15.08 11.66
CA GLN A 429 -2.62 -15.69 11.23
C GLN A 429 -2.50 -16.45 9.90
N VAL A 430 -1.77 -15.90 8.92
CA VAL A 430 -1.48 -16.58 7.65
C VAL A 430 -0.66 -17.84 7.88
N GLU A 431 0.33 -17.81 8.78
CA GLU A 431 1.14 -18.98 9.12
C GLU A 431 0.30 -20.06 9.82
N GLN A 432 -0.62 -19.68 10.71
CA GLN A 432 -1.57 -20.59 11.33
C GLN A 432 -2.51 -21.25 10.30
N MET A 433 -3.04 -20.49 9.33
CA MET A 433 -3.85 -21.06 8.25
C MET A 433 -3.04 -22.00 7.34
N ARG A 434 -1.77 -21.67 7.06
CA ARG A 434 -0.87 -22.56 6.31
C ARG A 434 -0.63 -23.88 7.03
N LEU A 435 -0.45 -23.85 8.36
CA LEU A 435 -0.34 -25.06 9.18
C LEU A 435 -1.62 -25.90 9.11
N GLN A 436 -2.79 -25.30 9.25
CA GLN A 436 -4.07 -26.01 9.13
C GLN A 436 -4.28 -26.62 7.74
N LEU A 437 -3.91 -25.91 6.67
CA LEU A 437 -3.96 -26.44 5.31
C LEU A 437 -2.99 -27.61 5.11
N ALA A 438 -1.78 -27.53 5.68
CA ALA A 438 -0.81 -28.62 5.64
C ALA A 438 -1.32 -29.87 6.39
N ASP A 439 -1.92 -29.70 7.57
CA ASP A 439 -2.52 -30.79 8.34
C ASP A 439 -3.69 -31.44 7.60
N ASN A 440 -4.60 -30.64 7.02
CA ASN A 440 -5.70 -31.15 6.20
C ASN A 440 -5.17 -31.91 4.98
N THR A 441 -4.18 -31.37 4.29
CA THR A 441 -3.54 -32.03 3.13
C THR A 441 -2.95 -33.39 3.54
N LYS A 442 -2.22 -33.45 4.65
CA LYS A 442 -1.66 -34.69 5.20
C LYS A 442 -2.74 -35.72 5.56
N GLN A 443 -3.88 -35.27 6.11
CA GLN A 443 -5.01 -36.16 6.39
C GLN A 443 -5.63 -36.71 5.09
N TYR A 444 -5.80 -35.89 4.06
CA TYR A 444 -6.30 -36.35 2.77
C TYR A 444 -5.34 -37.31 2.06
N GLU A 445 -4.03 -37.04 2.11
CA GLU A 445 -3.01 -37.97 1.60
C GLU A 445 -3.04 -39.31 2.33
N SER A 446 -3.19 -39.30 3.66
CA SER A 446 -3.29 -40.53 4.46
C SER A 446 -4.55 -41.33 4.12
N LYS A 447 -5.69 -40.67 3.94
CA LYS A 447 -6.95 -41.31 3.52
C LYS A 447 -6.85 -41.87 2.10
N LEU A 448 -6.23 -41.13 1.19
CA LEU A 448 -6.01 -41.56 -0.20
C LEU A 448 -5.10 -42.79 -0.24
N LYS A 449 -3.99 -42.77 0.50
CA LYS A 449 -3.06 -43.91 0.60
C LYS A 449 -3.76 -45.14 1.17
N HIS A 450 -4.55 -44.98 2.23
CA HIS A 450 -5.32 -46.09 2.80
C HIS A 450 -6.34 -46.66 1.79
N SER A 451 -7.04 -45.79 1.05
CA SER A 451 -7.93 -46.19 -0.04
C SER A 451 -7.20 -46.95 -1.15
N GLN A 452 -6.02 -46.48 -1.55
CA GLN A 452 -5.17 -47.15 -2.55
C GLN A 452 -4.70 -48.53 -2.07
N ASP A 453 -4.27 -48.64 -0.81
CA ASP A 453 -3.83 -49.91 -0.22
C ASP A 453 -4.98 -50.93 -0.17
N MET A 454 -6.21 -50.48 0.16
CA MET A 454 -7.41 -51.32 0.16
C MET A 454 -7.79 -51.78 -1.26
N LEU A 455 -7.70 -50.90 -2.25
CA LEU A 455 -7.93 -51.26 -3.66
C LEU A 455 -6.89 -52.27 -4.13
N LEU A 456 -5.61 -52.05 -3.84
CA LEU A 456 -4.53 -52.95 -4.22
C LEU A 456 -4.70 -54.35 -3.60
N ASN A 457 -5.10 -54.42 -2.32
CA ASN A 457 -5.41 -55.68 -1.66
C ASN A 457 -6.64 -56.38 -2.30
N CYS A 458 -7.69 -55.62 -2.65
CA CYS A 458 -8.85 -56.17 -3.36
C CYS A 458 -8.46 -56.71 -4.74
N THR A 459 -7.64 -55.98 -5.50
CA THR A 459 -7.12 -56.42 -6.80
C THR A 459 -6.29 -57.70 -6.66
N GLN A 460 -5.39 -57.79 -5.67
CA GLN A 460 -4.62 -59.00 -5.38
C GLN A 460 -5.53 -60.18 -5.01
N GLN A 461 -6.58 -59.97 -4.21
CA GLN A 461 -7.55 -61.02 -3.89
C GLN A 461 -8.33 -61.49 -5.11
N LEU A 462 -8.69 -60.58 -6.02
CA LEU A 462 -9.35 -60.92 -7.27
C LEU A 462 -8.42 -61.71 -8.19
N GLU A 463 -7.15 -61.31 -8.33
CA GLU A 463 -6.14 -62.06 -9.09
C GLU A 463 -5.93 -63.46 -8.53
N MET A 464 -5.83 -63.61 -7.21
CA MET A 464 -5.76 -64.92 -6.55
C MET A 464 -6.99 -65.79 -6.87
N ARG A 465 -8.19 -65.21 -6.86
CA ARG A 465 -9.42 -65.95 -7.21
C ARG A 465 -9.48 -66.31 -8.69
N MET A 466 -9.01 -65.43 -9.58
CA MET A 466 -8.89 -65.75 -11.00
C MET A 466 -7.93 -66.91 -11.24
N ASN A 467 -6.78 -66.92 -10.56
CA ASN A 467 -5.82 -68.03 -10.65
C ASN A 467 -6.42 -69.34 -10.11
N ALA A 468 -7.11 -69.30 -8.97
CA ALA A 468 -7.78 -70.48 -8.41
C ALA A 468 -8.89 -71.02 -9.34
N LEU A 469 -9.65 -70.14 -10.00
CA LEU A 469 -10.64 -70.54 -11.00
C LEU A 469 -9.97 -71.16 -12.23
N ALA A 470 -8.86 -70.61 -12.70
CA ALA A 470 -8.11 -71.19 -13.82
C ALA A 470 -7.57 -72.59 -13.47
N GLU A 471 -7.03 -72.77 -12.26
CA GLU A 471 -6.61 -74.09 -11.76
C GLU A 471 -7.80 -75.06 -11.70
N LEU A 472 -8.95 -74.65 -11.17
CA LEU A 472 -10.16 -75.47 -11.12
C LEU A 472 -10.66 -75.85 -12.51
N GLU A 473 -10.67 -74.92 -13.47
CA GLU A 473 -11.01 -75.18 -14.86
C GLU A 473 -10.08 -76.21 -15.50
N THR A 474 -8.76 -76.11 -15.26
CA THR A 474 -7.81 -77.11 -15.77
C THR A 474 -8.03 -78.49 -15.14
N SER A 475 -8.30 -78.55 -13.83
CA SER A 475 -8.65 -79.80 -13.15
C SER A 475 -9.94 -80.40 -13.70
N LEU A 476 -10.97 -79.58 -13.96
CA LEU A 476 -12.25 -80.01 -14.52
C LEU A 476 -12.09 -80.49 -15.97
N ARG A 477 -11.24 -79.85 -16.78
CA ARG A 477 -10.87 -80.36 -18.11
C ARG A 477 -10.15 -81.70 -18.03
N ASN A 478 -9.25 -81.87 -17.07
CA ASN A 478 -8.54 -83.13 -16.88
C ASN A 478 -9.47 -84.27 -16.42
N THR A 479 -10.39 -84.00 -15.49
CA THR A 479 -11.38 -84.99 -15.05
C THR A 479 -12.39 -85.30 -16.14
N ASN A 480 -12.86 -84.32 -16.92
CA ASN A 480 -13.70 -84.56 -18.09
C ASN A 480 -12.99 -85.44 -19.11
N ARG A 481 -11.71 -85.17 -19.41
CA ARG A 481 -10.91 -86.01 -20.31
C ARG A 481 -10.76 -87.44 -19.79
N SER A 482 -10.52 -87.60 -18.47
CA SER A 482 -10.48 -88.92 -17.83
C SER A 482 -11.83 -89.62 -17.90
N ASN A 483 -12.94 -88.90 -17.72
CA ASN A 483 -14.29 -89.45 -17.79
C ASN A 483 -14.69 -89.81 -19.23
N GLU A 484 -14.27 -89.03 -20.24
CA GLU A 484 -14.41 -89.37 -21.65
C GLU A 484 -13.60 -90.64 -21.99
N GLN A 485 -12.38 -90.75 -21.47
CA GLN A 485 -11.57 -91.98 -21.57
C GLN A 485 -12.29 -93.16 -20.91
N LEU A 486 -12.82 -92.97 -19.69
CA LEU A 486 -13.56 -94.00 -18.96
C LEU A 486 -14.87 -94.39 -19.66
N GLN A 487 -15.56 -93.44 -20.30
CA GLN A 487 -16.74 -93.71 -21.12
C GLN A 487 -16.38 -94.47 -22.39
N ALA A 488 -15.26 -94.15 -23.03
CA ALA A 488 -14.75 -94.90 -24.17
C ALA A 488 -14.40 -96.34 -23.74
N GLU A 489 -13.66 -96.50 -22.63
CA GLU A 489 -13.36 -97.80 -22.02
C GLU A 489 -14.62 -98.55 -21.59
N TYR A 490 -15.62 -97.85 -21.03
CA TYR A 490 -16.91 -98.44 -20.66
C TYR A 490 -17.70 -98.86 -21.89
N SER A 491 -17.64 -98.11 -22.99
CA SER A 491 -18.29 -98.50 -24.25
C SER A 491 -17.61 -99.73 -24.85
N GLU A 492 -16.27 -99.79 -24.83
CA GLU A 492 -15.51 -100.97 -25.19
C GLU A 492 -15.83 -102.15 -24.27
N TYR A 493 -15.86 -101.91 -22.97
CA TYR A 493 -16.22 -102.90 -21.97
C TYR A 493 -17.66 -103.32 -22.16
N LYS A 494 -18.62 -102.45 -22.49
CA LYS A 494 -20.02 -102.79 -22.76
C LYS A 494 -20.12 -103.63 -24.02
N ILE A 495 -19.31 -103.39 -25.05
CA ILE A 495 -19.23 -104.25 -26.24
C ILE A 495 -18.64 -105.61 -25.86
N LYS A 496 -17.51 -105.64 -25.12
CA LYS A 496 -16.89 -106.85 -24.58
C LYS A 496 -17.84 -107.58 -23.62
N ALA A 497 -18.58 -106.88 -22.79
CA ALA A 497 -19.51 -107.37 -21.80
C ALA A 497 -20.84 -107.75 -22.41
N GLN A 498 -21.32 -107.16 -23.50
CA GLN A 498 -22.44 -107.68 -24.29
C GLN A 498 -22.03 -108.94 -25.06
N SER A 499 -20.77 -109.01 -25.50
CA SER A 499 -20.19 -110.24 -26.04
C SER A 499 -20.07 -111.33 -24.96
N VAL A 500 -19.78 -110.94 -23.71
CA VAL A 500 -19.70 -111.83 -22.54
C VAL A 500 -21.06 -112.07 -21.89
N LEU A 501 -22.06 -111.17 -21.91
CA LEU A 501 -23.42 -111.35 -21.40
C LEU A 501 -24.26 -112.20 -22.33
N ARG A 502 -23.96 -112.18 -23.64
CA ARG A 502 -24.37 -113.27 -24.54
C ARG A 502 -23.78 -114.62 -24.13
N LYS A 503 -22.77 -114.64 -23.25
CA LYS A 503 -22.01 -115.82 -22.81
C LYS A 503 -22.12 -116.14 -21.31
N GLN A 504 -22.64 -115.23 -20.49
CA GLN A 504 -22.50 -115.29 -19.04
C GLN A 504 -23.61 -114.45 -18.38
N GLN A 505 -24.78 -115.10 -18.21
CA GLN A 505 -25.74 -114.72 -17.18
C GLN A 505 -25.07 -114.91 -15.81
N ASN A 506 -25.21 -113.89 -14.94
CA ASN A 506 -24.92 -113.84 -13.48
C ASN A 506 -23.59 -113.17 -13.06
N ARG A 507 -23.69 -112.02 -12.36
CA ARG A 507 -22.99 -111.69 -11.08
C ARG A 507 -23.17 -110.20 -10.73
N ASP A 508 -24.08 -109.91 -9.79
CA ASP A 508 -24.47 -108.57 -9.36
C ASP A 508 -23.71 -108.00 -8.14
N THR A 509 -22.61 -108.62 -7.70
CA THR A 509 -21.98 -108.26 -6.42
C THR A 509 -20.92 -107.16 -6.47
N ALA A 510 -20.54 -106.64 -7.66
CA ALA A 510 -19.54 -105.57 -7.79
C ALA A 510 -20.14 -104.15 -7.74
N LYS A 511 -21.40 -103.99 -8.17
CA LYS A 511 -22.07 -102.67 -8.23
C LYS A 511 -22.41 -102.09 -6.86
N GLU A 512 -22.60 -102.96 -5.87
CA GLU A 512 -22.99 -102.56 -4.51
C GLU A 512 -21.82 -101.86 -3.78
N GLN A 513 -20.59 -102.27 -4.06
CA GLN A 513 -19.38 -101.70 -3.44
C GLN A 513 -19.01 -100.34 -4.06
N ASP A 514 -19.23 -100.15 -5.36
CA ASP A 514 -19.04 -98.85 -6.03
C ASP A 514 -20.04 -97.80 -5.51
N LEU A 515 -21.31 -98.19 -5.32
CA LEU A 515 -22.35 -97.32 -4.77
C LEU A 515 -22.04 -96.87 -3.32
N GLU A 516 -21.41 -97.71 -2.51
CA GLU A 516 -20.99 -97.31 -1.16
C GLU A 516 -19.86 -96.27 -1.17
N THR A 517 -18.89 -96.38 -2.10
CA THR A 517 -17.81 -95.39 -2.21
C THR A 517 -18.29 -94.05 -2.75
N GLU A 518 -19.26 -94.07 -3.68
CA GLU A 518 -19.89 -92.86 -4.21
C GLU A 518 -20.72 -92.14 -3.14
N LEU A 519 -21.46 -92.89 -2.32
CA LEU A 519 -22.16 -92.33 -1.16
C LEU A 519 -21.21 -91.68 -0.14
N ALA A 520 -20.03 -92.29 0.09
CA ALA A 520 -19.01 -91.70 0.96
C ALA A 520 -18.41 -90.41 0.36
N ALA A 521 -18.10 -90.40 -0.94
CA ALA A 521 -17.62 -89.21 -1.64
C ALA A 521 -18.66 -88.06 -1.60
N MET A 522 -19.93 -88.38 -1.86
CA MET A 522 -21.03 -87.40 -1.79
C MET A 522 -21.21 -86.81 -0.39
N ARG A 523 -21.02 -87.60 0.67
CA ARG A 523 -21.04 -87.09 2.05
C ARG A 523 -19.88 -86.14 2.33
N THR A 524 -18.68 -86.44 1.84
CA THR A 524 -17.53 -85.53 2.00
C THR A 524 -17.70 -84.22 1.21
N MET A 525 -18.28 -84.30 0.02
CA MET A 525 -18.64 -83.14 -0.80
C MET A 525 -19.71 -82.28 -0.10
N GLU A 526 -20.73 -82.91 0.49
CA GLU A 526 -21.75 -82.23 1.28
C GLU A 526 -21.13 -81.51 2.48
N GLN A 527 -20.22 -82.16 3.21
CA GLN A 527 -19.51 -81.56 4.34
C GLN A 527 -18.67 -80.35 3.90
N GLN A 528 -17.96 -80.43 2.77
CA GLN A 528 -17.18 -79.31 2.23
C GLN A 528 -18.08 -78.13 1.80
N LEU A 529 -19.21 -78.41 1.14
CA LEU A 529 -20.18 -77.39 0.77
C LEU A 529 -20.80 -76.72 2.00
N ARG A 530 -21.09 -77.47 3.07
CA ARG A 530 -21.56 -76.92 4.34
C ARG A 530 -20.54 -75.99 4.98
N ASN A 531 -19.27 -76.39 5.04
CA ASN A 531 -18.18 -75.56 5.59
C ASN A 531 -17.97 -74.29 4.75
N SER A 532 -18.05 -74.39 3.43
CA SER A 532 -17.97 -73.24 2.51
C SER A 532 -19.15 -72.28 2.68
N ASN A 533 -20.37 -72.81 2.86
CA ASN A 533 -21.54 -72.00 3.16
C ASN A 533 -21.38 -71.29 4.51
N GLU A 534 -20.95 -71.98 5.56
CA GLU A 534 -20.75 -71.37 6.88
C GLU A 534 -19.68 -70.27 6.86
N ALA A 535 -18.60 -70.45 6.10
CA ALA A 535 -17.58 -69.44 5.89
C ALA A 535 -18.12 -68.22 5.11
N SER A 536 -18.96 -68.47 4.11
CA SER A 536 -19.63 -67.41 3.34
C SER A 536 -20.61 -66.63 4.23
N THR A 537 -21.37 -67.31 5.09
CA THR A 537 -22.27 -66.67 6.06
C THR A 537 -21.50 -65.79 7.04
N LYS A 538 -20.37 -66.25 7.59
CA LYS A 538 -19.51 -65.43 8.47
C LYS A 538 -18.97 -64.19 7.76
N ARG A 539 -18.65 -64.30 6.48
CA ARG A 539 -18.21 -63.16 5.66
C ARG A 539 -19.34 -62.17 5.42
N ILE A 540 -20.55 -62.65 5.16
CA ILE A 540 -21.75 -61.81 5.01
C ILE A 540 -22.00 -61.05 6.31
N THR A 541 -22.00 -61.73 7.46
CA THR A 541 -22.20 -61.07 8.76
C THR A 541 -21.12 -60.03 9.08
N GLN A 542 -19.86 -60.27 8.68
CA GLN A 542 -18.79 -59.27 8.84
C GLN A 542 -19.04 -58.03 7.95
N LEU A 543 -19.44 -58.23 6.70
CA LEU A 543 -19.76 -57.11 5.80
C LEU A 543 -20.99 -56.32 6.27
N GLU A 544 -22.00 -57.01 6.82
CA GLU A 544 -23.17 -56.37 7.45
C GLU A 544 -22.75 -55.49 8.63
N THR A 545 -21.90 -55.98 9.53
CA THR A 545 -21.40 -55.15 10.65
C THR A 545 -20.58 -53.94 10.18
N GLN A 546 -19.77 -54.10 9.14
CA GLN A 546 -19.01 -52.97 8.56
C GLN A 546 -19.92 -51.95 7.89
N LEU A 547 -21.00 -52.38 7.23
CA LEU A 547 -22.01 -51.49 6.67
C LEU A 547 -22.73 -50.71 7.76
N ASP A 548 -23.09 -51.37 8.88
CA ASP A 548 -23.73 -50.71 10.02
C ASP A 548 -22.83 -49.65 10.65
N ASP A 549 -21.53 -49.94 10.81
CA ASP A 549 -20.56 -48.98 11.36
C ASP A 549 -20.38 -47.77 10.43
N ILE A 550 -20.23 -48.00 9.12
CA ILE A 550 -20.16 -46.92 8.13
C ILE A 550 -21.48 -46.11 8.13
N GLN A 551 -22.64 -46.74 8.26
CA GLN A 551 -23.92 -46.04 8.36
C GLN A 551 -24.02 -45.17 9.62
N ARG A 552 -23.50 -45.64 10.77
CA ARG A 552 -23.42 -44.84 12.01
C ARG A 552 -22.51 -43.64 11.84
N ASP A 553 -21.31 -43.83 11.29
CA ASP A 553 -20.36 -42.75 11.04
C ASP A 553 -20.93 -41.71 10.07
N ASN A 554 -21.60 -42.15 9.01
CA ASN A 554 -22.22 -41.26 8.04
C ASN A 554 -23.37 -40.47 8.67
N SER A 555 -24.15 -41.09 9.58
CA SER A 555 -25.19 -40.42 10.35
C SER A 555 -24.62 -39.37 11.31
N GLN A 556 -23.50 -39.66 11.98
CA GLN A 556 -22.80 -38.71 12.85
C GLN A 556 -22.20 -37.54 12.06
N LEU A 557 -21.57 -37.80 10.92
CA LEU A 557 -21.07 -36.75 10.03
C LEU A 557 -22.20 -35.87 9.50
N GLN A 558 -23.35 -36.47 9.19
CA GLN A 558 -24.53 -35.74 8.76
C GLN A 558 -25.09 -34.83 9.87
N GLN A 559 -25.12 -35.30 11.12
CA GLN A 559 -25.46 -34.46 12.29
C GLN A 559 -24.45 -33.32 12.47
N ARG A 560 -23.15 -33.61 12.41
CA ARG A 560 -22.09 -32.59 12.54
C ARG A 560 -22.19 -31.52 11.45
N ARG A 561 -22.49 -31.91 10.22
CA ARG A 561 -22.74 -30.98 9.12
C ARG A 561 -23.97 -30.11 9.40
N GLN A 562 -25.04 -30.70 9.93
CA GLN A 562 -26.26 -29.96 10.30
C GLN A 562 -25.94 -28.91 11.38
N GLU A 563 -25.19 -29.26 12.41
CA GLU A 563 -24.75 -28.34 13.47
C GLU A 563 -23.90 -27.18 12.94
N LEU A 564 -22.98 -27.47 12.01
CA LEU A 564 -22.16 -26.42 11.38
C LEU A 564 -23.00 -25.48 10.51
N VAL A 565 -24.02 -26.00 9.84
CA VAL A 565 -24.96 -25.17 9.06
C VAL A 565 -25.76 -24.28 10.00
N THR A 566 -26.31 -24.80 11.10
CA THR A 566 -27.06 -23.97 12.06
C THR A 566 -26.19 -22.87 12.67
N VAL A 567 -24.94 -23.18 13.06
CA VAL A 567 -24.01 -22.15 13.56
C VAL A 567 -23.69 -21.10 12.48
N SER A 568 -23.55 -21.52 11.23
CA SER A 568 -23.33 -20.58 10.13
C SER A 568 -24.53 -19.65 9.92
N ASP A 569 -25.76 -20.15 10.08
CA ASP A 569 -26.96 -19.35 9.96
C ASP A 569 -27.12 -18.39 11.16
N ASP A 570 -26.83 -18.84 12.38
CA ASP A 570 -26.82 -18.00 13.58
C ASP A 570 -25.79 -16.84 13.46
N LEU A 571 -24.59 -17.12 12.93
CA LEU A 571 -23.59 -16.10 12.68
C LEU A 571 -24.03 -15.10 11.59
N ARG A 572 -24.76 -15.56 10.58
CA ARG A 572 -25.34 -14.66 9.55
C ARG A 572 -26.40 -13.74 10.16
N GLU A 573 -27.28 -14.28 11.00
CA GLU A 573 -28.29 -13.48 11.71
C GLU A 573 -27.64 -12.45 12.66
N GLN A 574 -26.55 -12.82 13.34
CA GLN A 574 -25.77 -11.87 14.15
C GLN A 574 -25.13 -10.76 13.31
N ILE A 575 -24.61 -11.08 12.13
CA ILE A 575 -24.05 -10.06 11.22
C ILE A 575 -25.15 -9.13 10.71
N ASP A 576 -26.32 -9.66 10.36
CA ASP A 576 -27.45 -8.88 9.86
C ASP A 576 -28.00 -7.93 10.94
N THR A 577 -28.14 -8.42 12.18
CA THR A 577 -28.57 -7.60 13.34
C THR A 577 -27.56 -6.49 13.66
N LEU A 578 -26.26 -6.81 13.72
CA LEU A 578 -25.21 -5.80 13.91
C LEU A 578 -25.16 -4.78 12.78
N THR A 579 -25.39 -5.21 11.54
CA THR A 579 -25.45 -4.32 10.38
C THR A 579 -26.65 -3.37 10.47
N GLN A 580 -27.81 -3.89 10.89
CA GLN A 580 -29.01 -3.08 11.07
C GLN A 580 -28.84 -2.05 12.20
N ASP A 581 -28.22 -2.44 13.31
CA ASP A 581 -27.99 -1.54 14.43
C ASP A 581 -26.95 -0.46 14.09
N ASN A 582 -25.88 -0.81 13.36
CA ASN A 582 -24.94 0.18 12.81
C ASN A 582 -25.63 1.18 11.88
N GLN A 583 -26.56 0.72 11.02
CA GLN A 583 -27.35 1.61 10.17
C GLN A 583 -28.25 2.54 10.98
N ARG A 584 -28.92 2.03 12.02
CA ARG A 584 -29.74 2.85 12.93
C ARG A 584 -28.90 3.90 13.64
N HIS A 585 -27.71 3.53 14.12
CA HIS A 585 -26.83 4.47 14.81
C HIS A 585 -26.33 5.57 13.86
N LEU A 586 -25.95 5.23 12.63
CA LEU A 586 -25.57 6.21 11.61
C LEU A 586 -26.72 7.16 11.27
N GLN A 587 -27.95 6.65 11.16
CA GLN A 587 -29.14 7.48 10.93
C GLN A 587 -29.39 8.44 12.10
N GLN A 588 -29.24 7.98 13.35
CA GLN A 588 -29.36 8.84 14.53
C GLN A 588 -28.30 9.95 14.53
N GLN A 589 -27.05 9.63 14.19
CA GLN A 589 -25.98 10.62 14.11
C GLN A 589 -26.23 11.66 13.01
N GLN A 590 -26.70 11.25 11.83
CA GLN A 590 -27.10 12.17 10.77
C GLN A 590 -28.24 13.09 11.20
N GLN A 591 -29.23 12.55 11.92
CA GLN A 591 -30.35 13.35 12.44
C GLN A 591 -29.88 14.38 13.47
N GLN A 592 -28.95 14.02 14.36
CA GLN A 592 -28.35 14.97 15.32
C GLN A 592 -27.56 16.07 14.62
N LEU A 593 -26.74 15.73 13.61
CA LEU A 593 -26.03 16.73 12.82
C LEU A 593 -26.98 17.68 12.09
N GLN A 594 -28.10 17.16 11.57
CA GLN A 594 -29.12 17.99 10.94
C GLN A 594 -29.80 18.92 11.95
N GLN A 595 -30.09 18.44 13.16
CA GLN A 595 -30.61 19.28 14.25
C GLN A 595 -29.63 20.39 14.65
N HIS A 596 -28.33 20.07 14.80
CA HIS A 596 -27.31 21.08 15.08
C HIS A 596 -27.17 22.11 13.96
N ARG A 597 -27.22 21.66 12.70
CA ARG A 597 -27.19 22.57 11.54
C ARG A 597 -28.38 23.52 11.54
N GLN A 598 -29.58 23.03 11.86
CA GLN A 598 -30.78 23.87 11.99
C GLN A 598 -30.67 24.85 13.17
N GLN A 599 -30.06 24.46 14.29
CA GLN A 599 -29.81 25.36 15.42
C GLN A 599 -28.83 26.48 15.04
N ILE A 600 -27.77 26.18 14.30
CA ILE A 600 -26.83 27.18 13.79
C ILE A 600 -27.54 28.15 12.84
N GLU A 601 -28.33 27.62 11.91
CA GLU A 601 -29.11 28.44 10.96
C GLU A 601 -30.10 29.38 11.69
N GLN A 602 -30.79 28.89 12.72
CA GLN A 602 -31.66 29.72 13.56
C GLN A 602 -30.88 30.80 14.33
N MET A 603 -29.69 30.48 14.85
CA MET A 603 -28.83 31.44 15.53
C MET A 603 -28.31 32.51 14.55
N ASP A 604 -27.93 32.11 13.34
CA ASP A 604 -27.49 33.03 12.28
C ASP A 604 -28.62 33.95 11.81
N ASP A 605 -29.85 33.44 11.68
CA ASP A 605 -31.03 34.24 11.37
C ASP A 605 -31.31 35.29 12.46
N VAL A 606 -31.21 34.91 13.74
CA VAL A 606 -31.36 35.83 14.87
C VAL A 606 -30.27 36.90 14.85
N HIS A 607 -29.01 36.51 14.61
CA HIS A 607 -27.90 37.45 14.51
C HIS A 607 -28.05 38.39 13.30
N GLN A 608 -28.46 37.90 12.13
CA GLN A 608 -28.74 38.74 10.96
C GLN A 608 -29.87 39.74 11.25
N LEU A 609 -30.93 39.30 11.92
CA LEU A 609 -32.02 40.18 12.33
C LEU A 609 -31.55 41.25 13.33
N GLN A 610 -30.60 40.92 14.20
CA GLN A 610 -30.01 41.87 15.15
C GLN A 610 -29.06 42.85 14.47
N VAL A 611 -28.24 42.38 13.52
CA VAL A 611 -27.35 43.23 12.71
C VAL A 611 -28.16 44.20 11.86
N SER A 612 -29.24 43.74 11.21
CA SER A 612 -30.12 44.63 10.43
C SER A 612 -30.81 45.68 11.28
N LYS A 613 -31.26 45.33 12.50
CA LYS A 613 -31.80 46.30 13.48
C LYS A 613 -30.76 47.35 13.87
N LEU A 614 -29.53 46.93 14.16
CA LEU A 614 -28.43 47.84 14.51
C LEU A 614 -28.03 48.74 13.32
N GLN A 615 -27.96 48.19 12.11
CA GLN A 615 -27.72 48.95 10.89
C GLN A 615 -28.81 50.01 10.66
N HIS A 616 -30.07 49.65 10.86
CA HIS A 616 -31.17 50.62 10.75
C HIS A 616 -31.10 51.70 11.84
N GLN A 617 -30.65 51.35 13.04
CA GLN A 617 -30.45 52.29 14.14
C GLN A 617 -29.27 53.25 13.86
N ILE A 618 -28.18 52.75 13.26
CA ILE A 618 -27.06 53.56 12.77
C ILE A 618 -27.54 54.50 11.64
N GLU A 619 -28.33 54.01 10.69
CA GLU A 619 -28.86 54.84 9.59
C GLU A 619 -29.80 55.95 10.10
N GLN A 620 -30.60 55.67 11.14
CA GLN A 620 -31.39 56.69 11.83
C GLN A 620 -30.50 57.69 12.60
N LEU A 621 -29.43 57.22 13.23
CA LEU A 621 -28.44 58.07 13.90
C LEU A 621 -27.64 58.93 12.91
N GLU A 622 -27.32 58.43 11.72
CA GLU A 622 -26.68 59.20 10.64
C GLU A 622 -27.63 60.26 10.06
N LYS A 623 -28.91 59.91 9.85
CA LYS A 623 -29.94 60.88 9.42
C LYS A 623 -30.17 61.98 10.47
N THR A 624 -30.13 61.65 11.75
CA THR A 624 -30.22 62.65 12.84
C THR A 624 -28.91 63.44 13.03
N SER A 625 -27.75 62.83 12.82
CA SER A 625 -26.43 63.48 12.84
C SER A 625 -26.19 64.40 11.64
N SER A 626 -26.82 64.17 10.49
CA SER A 626 -26.72 65.07 9.33
C SER A 626 -27.43 66.42 9.52
N THR A 627 -28.22 66.58 10.60
CA THR A 627 -28.94 67.84 10.90
C THR A 627 -28.20 68.72 11.91
N SER A 628 -27.13 68.24 12.56
CA SER A 628 -26.44 69.02 13.59
C SER A 628 -24.95 68.70 13.59
N ILE A 629 -24.13 69.63 13.07
CA ILE A 629 -22.96 70.23 13.74
C ILE A 629 -22.32 71.27 12.79
N GLN A 630 -22.57 72.54 13.11
CA GLN A 630 -21.59 73.62 12.99
C GLN A 630 -20.85 73.72 14.32
N THR A 631 -19.57 74.10 14.26
CA THR A 631 -18.73 74.70 15.32
C THR A 631 -18.00 73.82 16.37
N VAL A 632 -16.66 73.88 16.24
CA VAL A 632 -15.62 74.11 17.27
C VAL A 632 -15.06 72.90 18.07
N ALA A 633 -13.73 72.84 18.06
CA ALA A 633 -12.79 71.92 18.73
C ALA A 633 -12.59 72.22 20.24
N PRO A 634 -11.47 71.79 20.86
CA PRO A 634 -11.08 70.48 21.42
C PRO A 634 -11.04 70.52 22.97
N ILE A 635 -10.71 69.42 23.69
CA ILE A 635 -9.90 69.39 24.96
C ILE A 635 -9.85 67.95 25.57
N ALA A 636 -8.62 67.55 25.91
CA ALA A 636 -8.07 66.66 26.95
C ALA A 636 -8.88 65.54 27.68
N ALA A 637 -8.16 64.43 27.93
CA ALA A 637 -8.39 63.40 28.98
C ALA A 637 -8.27 64.00 30.42
N PRO A 638 -8.75 63.39 31.56
CA PRO A 638 -8.47 62.01 32.01
C PRO A 638 -9.51 61.27 32.94
N ILE A 639 -9.29 59.95 33.13
CA ILE A 639 -9.51 59.03 34.29
C ILE A 639 -10.85 59.08 35.10
N SER A 640 -11.57 57.94 35.22
CA SER A 640 -11.90 57.25 36.50
C SER A 640 -12.74 55.95 36.38
N LYS A 641 -12.39 55.02 37.28
CA LYS A 641 -12.72 53.60 37.54
C LYS A 641 -14.18 53.17 37.82
N ALA A 642 -14.34 51.83 37.78
CA ALA A 642 -15.32 50.93 38.46
C ALA A 642 -16.58 50.56 37.64
N SER A 643 -17.11 49.33 37.60
CA SER A 643 -16.81 48.03 38.24
C SER A 643 -17.71 46.95 37.61
N ASP A 644 -17.44 45.68 37.94
CA ASP A 644 -18.26 44.46 37.77
C ASP A 644 -18.02 43.59 36.52
N ASP A 645 -17.04 42.70 36.68
CA ASP A 645 -17.03 41.37 36.07
C ASP A 645 -16.42 40.39 37.09
N PRO A 646 -17.13 39.30 37.46
CA PRO A 646 -16.45 37.99 37.54
C PRO A 646 -17.40 36.81 37.20
N PRO A 647 -16.91 35.55 37.13
CA PRO A 647 -15.73 35.07 36.42
C PRO A 647 -16.05 33.85 35.53
N SER A 648 -15.23 33.65 34.49
CA SER A 648 -15.14 32.43 33.68
C SER A 648 -14.76 31.23 34.56
N THR A 649 -15.62 30.20 34.56
CA THR A 649 -15.33 28.86 35.12
C THR A 649 -15.89 27.80 34.18
N GLU A 650 -15.16 27.45 33.13
CA GLU A 650 -15.43 26.19 32.40
C GLU A 650 -14.13 25.57 31.84
N GLN A 651 -13.12 25.53 32.70
CA GLN A 651 -11.98 24.60 32.59
C GLN A 651 -12.07 23.59 33.73
N SER A 652 -13.05 22.68 33.66
CA SER A 652 -13.15 21.48 34.52
C SER A 652 -14.24 20.55 33.98
N LYS A 653 -14.01 19.93 32.81
CA LYS A 653 -14.86 18.84 32.28
C LYS A 653 -14.17 18.00 31.19
N ILE A 654 -12.87 17.79 31.33
CA ILE A 654 -12.10 16.83 30.50
C ILE A 654 -11.28 15.91 31.44
N ASP A 655 -11.88 15.48 32.56
CA ASP A 655 -11.20 14.59 33.51
C ASP A 655 -12.17 13.65 34.23
N TYR A 656 -13.18 13.08 33.52
CA TYR A 656 -14.05 12.07 34.16
C TYR A 656 -14.71 11.04 33.23
N LEU A 657 -14.06 10.62 32.14
CA LEU A 657 -14.57 9.50 31.32
C LEU A 657 -13.49 8.49 30.88
N LEU A 658 -12.41 8.39 31.63
CA LEU A 658 -11.39 7.35 31.46
C LEU A 658 -11.33 6.48 32.73
N ASP A 659 -12.37 5.68 32.95
CA ASP A 659 -12.20 4.35 33.56
C ASP A 659 -13.48 3.50 33.35
N HIS A 660 -13.47 2.65 32.32
CA HIS A 660 -13.83 1.25 32.48
C HIS A 660 -13.40 0.43 31.25
N ASP A 661 -12.46 -0.45 31.56
CA ASP A 661 -11.85 -1.56 30.84
C ASP A 661 -12.85 -2.45 30.07
N GLY A 662 -12.46 -2.95 28.89
CA GLY A 662 -13.23 -3.98 28.18
C GLY A 662 -13.09 -4.02 26.66
N SER A 663 -11.92 -4.43 26.17
CA SER A 663 -11.69 -5.22 24.95
C SER A 663 -12.63 -5.03 23.74
N GLY A 664 -12.15 -4.42 22.67
CA GLY A 664 -12.86 -4.39 21.39
C GLY A 664 -12.16 -3.59 20.31
N GLU A 665 -10.95 -4.01 19.93
CA GLU A 665 -10.38 -3.70 18.62
C GLU A 665 -11.40 -4.07 17.53
N THR A 666 -11.87 -3.10 16.73
CA THR A 666 -12.49 -3.30 15.40
C THR A 666 -13.07 -2.02 14.77
N LEU A 667 -13.09 -0.86 15.46
CA LEU A 667 -13.67 0.36 14.88
C LEU A 667 -12.67 1.19 14.03
N ALA A 668 -11.36 1.03 14.23
CA ALA A 668 -10.34 1.72 13.43
C ALA A 668 -9.93 0.96 12.14
N GLN A 669 -10.12 -0.37 12.10
CA GLN A 669 -9.71 -1.20 10.95
C GLN A 669 -10.76 -1.31 9.83
N LEU A 670 -12.04 -1.03 10.09
CA LEU A 670 -13.10 -1.07 9.06
C LEU A 670 -13.22 0.25 8.26
N ALA A 671 -12.66 1.36 8.75
CA ALA A 671 -12.61 2.63 8.01
C ALA A 671 -11.59 2.62 6.86
N ALA A 672 -10.63 1.69 6.86
CA ALA A 672 -9.59 1.58 5.85
C ALA A 672 -9.94 0.71 4.62
N GLN A 673 -11.09 0.01 4.63
CA GLN A 673 -11.44 -0.95 3.55
C GLN A 673 -12.54 -0.50 2.58
N ARG A 674 -13.07 0.72 2.69
CA ARG A 674 -14.00 1.27 1.69
C ARG A 674 -13.52 2.62 1.18
N LYS A 675 -12.62 2.61 0.17
CA LYS A 675 -12.57 3.62 -0.92
C LYS A 675 -11.48 3.33 -1.97
N ILE A 676 -11.77 2.39 -2.87
CA ILE A 676 -11.43 2.45 -4.32
C ILE A 676 -12.58 1.65 -4.97
N SER A 677 -13.63 2.21 -5.55
CA SER A 677 -13.64 2.96 -6.81
C SER A 677 -15.04 3.56 -7.00
N THR A 678 -15.12 4.86 -7.30
CA THR A 678 -15.99 5.49 -8.32
C THR A 678 -15.74 6.99 -8.21
N ALA A 679 -14.61 7.42 -8.75
CA ALA A 679 -14.29 8.83 -8.92
C ALA A 679 -14.94 9.32 -10.22
N SER A 680 -16.05 10.05 -10.11
CA SER A 680 -16.39 11.08 -11.10
C SER A 680 -17.37 12.10 -10.53
N ARG A 681 -16.96 13.37 -10.66
CA ARG A 681 -17.73 14.63 -10.49
C ARG A 681 -17.80 15.22 -9.07
N ARG A 682 -16.74 15.95 -8.71
CA ARG A 682 -16.74 17.44 -8.74
C ARG A 682 -15.33 18.00 -8.49
N SER A 683 -14.73 18.47 -9.59
CA SER A 683 -13.65 19.46 -9.72
C SER A 683 -13.88 20.68 -8.81
N HIS A 684 -12.88 21.37 -8.27
CA HIS A 684 -11.76 21.97 -9.01
C HIS A 684 -10.75 22.51 -7.97
N ASP A 685 -9.47 22.13 -8.07
CA ASP A 685 -8.28 22.93 -7.73
C ASP A 685 -7.00 22.08 -7.80
N PHE A 686 -6.72 21.53 -8.98
CA PHE A 686 -5.37 21.26 -9.46
C PHE A 686 -5.45 21.22 -10.98
N ILE A 687 -4.65 22.07 -11.64
CA ILE A 687 -4.60 22.15 -13.10
C ILE A 687 -3.92 20.87 -13.62
N PRO A 688 -4.56 20.08 -14.50
CA PRO A 688 -3.96 18.89 -15.08
C PRO A 688 -2.68 19.21 -15.87
N LEU A 689 -1.69 18.30 -15.81
CA LEU A 689 -0.37 18.46 -16.43
C LEU A 689 -0.43 18.81 -17.94
N ASP A 690 -1.46 18.34 -18.65
CA ASP A 690 -1.65 18.60 -20.08
C ASP A 690 -2.03 20.06 -20.39
N GLU A 691 -2.63 20.79 -19.45
CA GLU A 691 -3.06 22.19 -19.63
C GLU A 691 -1.93 23.18 -19.30
N LEU A 692 -0.99 22.77 -18.44
CA LEU A 692 0.24 23.50 -18.13
C LEU A 692 1.33 23.33 -19.19
N LEU A 693 1.32 22.23 -19.94
CA LEU A 693 2.29 21.95 -21.00
C LEU A 693 1.86 22.47 -22.38
N ASN A 694 0.56 22.68 -22.63
CA ASN A 694 0.03 23.24 -23.89
C ASN A 694 -0.15 24.77 -23.88
N THR A 695 0.08 25.45 -22.77
CA THR A 695 -0.01 26.92 -22.72
C THR A 695 1.32 27.56 -23.11
N SER A 696 1.33 28.22 -24.28
CA SER A 696 2.49 28.98 -24.77
C SER A 696 2.91 30.05 -23.76
N ILE A 697 4.24 30.18 -23.59
CA ILE A 697 4.98 31.07 -22.68
C ILE A 697 4.56 32.56 -22.71
N HIS A 698 3.72 32.98 -23.66
CA HIS A 698 3.30 34.39 -23.84
C HIS A 698 1.80 34.69 -23.75
N SER A 699 0.89 33.76 -23.39
CA SER A 699 -0.56 34.04 -23.48
C SER A 699 -1.35 34.31 -22.19
N ILE A 700 -0.75 34.30 -21.00
CA ILE A 700 -1.54 34.57 -19.78
C ILE A 700 -1.55 36.07 -19.49
N HIS A 701 -2.58 36.74 -20.03
CA HIS A 701 -3.04 38.03 -19.53
C HIS A 701 -3.73 37.83 -18.17
N SER A 702 -3.60 38.85 -17.33
CA SER A 702 -3.90 39.03 -15.91
C SER A 702 -5.19 38.46 -15.27
N ASP A 703 -6.06 37.70 -15.95
CA ASP A 703 -7.45 37.50 -15.49
C ASP A 703 -7.85 36.09 -15.05
N LYS A 704 -6.90 35.18 -14.79
CA LYS A 704 -7.23 33.83 -14.26
C LYS A 704 -6.40 33.40 -13.04
N VAL A 705 -5.99 34.36 -12.22
CA VAL A 705 -5.52 34.11 -10.86
C VAL A 705 -6.24 35.07 -9.92
N THR A 706 -7.48 34.76 -9.59
CA THR A 706 -8.23 35.44 -8.52
C THR A 706 -8.99 34.41 -7.70
N THR A 707 -8.32 33.95 -6.64
CA THR A 707 -8.83 33.60 -5.29
C THR A 707 -7.57 33.19 -4.52
N PHE A 708 -6.85 34.06 -3.83
CA PHE A 708 -7.26 34.77 -2.62
C PHE A 708 -6.62 36.16 -2.54
N SER A 709 -7.44 37.21 -2.55
CA SER A 709 -7.48 38.27 -1.53
C SER A 709 -8.19 39.49 -2.10
N ASN A 710 -9.37 39.74 -1.58
CA ASN A 710 -10.24 40.84 -1.96
C ASN A 710 -9.88 42.09 -1.13
N PHE A 711 -9.15 43.04 -1.72
CA PHE A 711 -9.37 44.47 -1.47
C PHE A 711 -8.85 45.30 -2.65
N GLY A 712 -9.71 45.48 -3.66
CA GLY A 712 -9.58 46.56 -4.63
C GLY A 712 -10.40 47.77 -4.18
N ARG A 713 -9.79 48.95 -4.22
CA ARG A 713 -10.49 50.19 -4.59
C ARG A 713 -9.72 50.82 -5.75
N SER A 714 -10.43 50.94 -6.87
CA SER A 714 -10.01 51.28 -8.23
C SER A 714 -9.19 52.56 -8.39
N VAL A 715 -8.30 52.55 -9.39
CA VAL A 715 -8.04 53.67 -10.33
C VAL A 715 -7.67 53.01 -11.68
N SER A 716 -8.65 52.70 -12.53
CA SER A 716 -9.00 53.44 -13.75
C SER A 716 -7.81 54.06 -14.48
N MET A 717 -7.48 53.46 -15.62
CA MET A 717 -6.71 54.06 -16.71
C MET A 717 -7.17 55.49 -16.99
N GLN A 718 -6.23 56.43 -16.90
CA GLN A 718 -6.32 57.69 -17.63
C GLN A 718 -4.90 58.09 -18.02
N ASP A 719 -4.70 58.21 -19.33
CA ASP A 719 -3.53 58.82 -19.95
C ASP A 719 -3.25 60.17 -19.29
N ASP A 720 -2.03 60.37 -18.77
CA ASP A 720 -1.41 61.69 -18.75
C ASP A 720 0.11 61.56 -18.68
N GLU A 721 0.78 62.26 -19.61
CA GLU A 721 2.22 62.48 -19.61
C GLU A 721 2.63 63.15 -18.30
N SER A 722 3.47 62.51 -17.49
CA SER A 722 4.33 63.18 -16.52
C SER A 722 5.51 62.29 -16.17
N GLU A 723 6.69 62.68 -16.66
CA GLU A 723 7.98 62.27 -16.13
C GLU A 723 8.03 62.58 -14.62
N LEU A 724 8.48 61.61 -13.82
CA LEU A 724 8.94 61.67 -12.40
C LEU A 724 8.21 60.64 -11.51
N ASP A 725 8.62 59.37 -11.53
CA ASP A 725 8.95 58.60 -10.31
C ASP A 725 9.58 57.22 -10.66
N VAL A 726 10.83 57.20 -11.11
CA VAL A 726 11.54 55.99 -11.57
C VAL A 726 11.89 55.02 -10.42
N SER A 727 11.77 55.45 -9.16
CA SER A 727 12.23 54.65 -8.00
C SER A 727 11.18 53.68 -7.46
N GLY A 728 9.89 54.03 -7.53
CA GLY A 728 8.80 53.15 -7.07
C GLY A 728 8.53 51.98 -8.02
N GLU A 729 8.64 52.25 -9.32
CA GLU A 729 8.39 51.27 -10.38
C GLU A 729 9.49 50.19 -10.44
N ALA A 730 10.75 50.58 -10.22
CA ALA A 730 11.87 49.65 -10.10
C ALA A 730 11.74 48.73 -8.87
N GLN A 731 11.25 49.26 -7.74
CA GLN A 731 11.05 48.48 -6.52
C GLN A 731 9.87 47.49 -6.65
N ALA A 732 8.78 47.92 -7.30
CA ALA A 732 7.64 47.05 -7.61
C ALA A 732 8.01 45.94 -8.62
N ALA A 733 8.80 46.28 -9.64
CA ALA A 733 9.35 45.30 -10.58
C ALA A 733 10.29 44.30 -9.89
N LEU A 734 11.15 44.75 -8.96
CA LEU A 734 12.03 43.88 -8.17
C LEU A 734 11.24 42.90 -7.30
N LEU A 735 10.17 43.34 -6.63
CA LEU A 735 9.32 42.46 -5.82
C LEU A 735 8.58 41.44 -6.69
N ALA A 736 8.06 41.85 -7.85
CA ALA A 736 7.42 40.95 -8.80
C ALA A 736 8.38 39.89 -9.38
N THR A 737 9.64 40.27 -9.66
CA THR A 737 10.67 39.31 -10.10
C THR A 737 11.06 38.34 -8.98
N LYS A 738 11.15 38.80 -7.73
CA LYS A 738 11.44 37.95 -6.56
C LYS A 738 10.32 36.95 -6.28
N GLU A 739 9.07 37.36 -6.44
CA GLU A 739 7.91 36.46 -6.33
C GLU A 739 7.89 35.42 -7.46
N ARG A 740 8.14 35.86 -8.71
CA ARG A 740 8.27 34.96 -9.86
C ARG A 740 9.43 33.97 -9.69
N LEU A 741 10.56 34.41 -9.11
CA LEU A 741 11.69 33.54 -8.78
C LEU A 741 11.31 32.52 -7.70
N SER A 742 10.64 32.93 -6.63
CA SER A 742 10.15 32.03 -5.57
C SER A 742 9.20 30.94 -6.12
N ILE A 743 8.32 31.30 -7.06
CA ILE A 743 7.43 30.36 -7.74
C ILE A 743 8.21 29.41 -8.65
N GLN A 744 9.24 29.89 -9.34
CA GLN A 744 10.10 29.01 -10.15
C GLN A 744 10.95 28.08 -9.29
N GLU A 745 11.49 28.57 -8.17
CA GLU A 745 12.22 27.74 -7.21
C GLU A 745 11.35 26.65 -6.60
N SER A 746 10.08 26.95 -6.25
CA SER A 746 9.16 25.94 -5.72
C SER A 746 8.79 24.90 -6.78
N ARG A 747 8.62 25.31 -8.04
CA ARG A 747 8.41 24.40 -9.19
C ARG A 747 9.62 23.50 -9.43
N VAL A 748 10.84 24.05 -9.38
CA VAL A 748 12.07 23.26 -9.51
C VAL A 748 12.19 22.26 -8.36
N ARG A 749 11.95 22.66 -7.10
CA ARG A 749 11.96 21.72 -5.96
C ARG A 749 10.94 20.60 -6.13
N HIS A 750 9.74 20.90 -6.61
CA HIS A 750 8.70 19.90 -6.85
C HIS A 750 9.07 18.95 -7.99
N LEU A 751 9.59 19.47 -9.11
CA LEU A 751 10.07 18.64 -10.23
C LEU A 751 11.26 17.76 -9.82
N THR A 752 12.18 18.27 -9.01
CA THR A 752 13.31 17.49 -8.47
C THR A 752 12.82 16.38 -7.54
N ALA A 753 11.83 16.65 -6.68
CA ALA A 753 11.22 15.63 -5.83
C ALA A 753 10.54 14.53 -6.66
N LEU A 754 9.77 14.92 -7.69
CA LEU A 754 9.14 13.98 -8.60
C LEU A 754 10.16 13.17 -9.41
N LEU A 755 11.28 13.77 -9.82
CA LEU A 755 12.35 13.04 -10.51
C LEU A 755 13.01 12.03 -9.58
N ALA A 756 13.28 12.38 -8.32
CA ALA A 756 13.83 11.45 -7.34
C ALA A 756 12.86 10.29 -7.04
N GLU A 757 11.56 10.57 -6.94
CA GLU A 757 10.52 9.54 -6.78
C GLU A 757 10.44 8.61 -8.00
N ASN A 758 10.47 9.17 -9.22
CA ASN A 758 10.52 8.38 -10.45
C ASN A 758 11.80 7.54 -10.57
N GLU A 759 12.95 8.06 -10.16
CA GLU A 759 14.21 7.32 -10.14
C GLU A 759 14.16 6.14 -9.16
N GLN A 760 13.58 6.36 -7.96
CA GLN A 760 13.35 5.32 -6.98
C GLN A 760 12.40 4.23 -7.50
N ASP A 761 11.29 4.62 -8.14
CA ASP A 761 10.34 3.68 -8.72
C ASP A 761 10.95 2.89 -9.88
N LEU A 762 11.77 3.53 -10.72
CA LEU A 762 12.51 2.86 -11.79
C LEU A 762 13.50 1.84 -11.21
N ALA A 763 14.20 2.15 -10.13
CA ALA A 763 15.09 1.22 -9.44
C ALA A 763 14.32 -0.01 -8.89
N LYS A 764 13.16 0.23 -8.28
CA LYS A 764 12.28 -0.84 -7.77
C LYS A 764 11.71 -1.73 -8.88
N LEU A 765 11.22 -1.12 -9.96
CA LEU A 765 10.74 -1.84 -11.13
C LEU A 765 11.85 -2.65 -11.79
N THR A 766 13.08 -2.12 -11.84
CA THR A 766 14.25 -2.85 -12.36
C THR A 766 14.59 -4.05 -11.49
N GLN A 767 14.62 -3.89 -10.16
CA GLN A 767 14.85 -5.01 -9.24
C GLN A 767 13.76 -6.09 -9.35
N MET A 768 12.49 -5.68 -9.45
CA MET A 768 11.38 -6.60 -9.65
C MET A 768 11.48 -7.30 -11.00
N ASN A 769 11.90 -6.60 -12.05
CA ASN A 769 12.12 -7.18 -13.38
C ASN A 769 13.24 -8.22 -13.34
N ASP A 770 14.34 -7.95 -12.65
CA ASP A 770 15.43 -8.90 -12.48
C ASP A 770 15.03 -10.11 -11.62
N MET A 771 14.25 -9.89 -10.56
CA MET A 771 13.68 -10.96 -9.75
C MET A 771 12.73 -11.85 -10.56
N LEU A 772 11.84 -11.25 -11.35
CA LEU A 772 10.92 -11.98 -12.23
C LEU A 772 11.66 -12.72 -13.34
N LYS A 773 12.71 -12.14 -13.92
CA LYS A 773 13.59 -12.83 -14.88
C LYS A 773 14.29 -14.02 -14.24
N GLU A 774 14.76 -13.89 -13.00
CA GLU A 774 15.39 -15.00 -12.29
C GLU A 774 14.36 -16.06 -11.88
N GLU A 775 13.14 -15.67 -11.50
CA GLU A 775 12.06 -16.62 -11.20
C GLU A 775 11.59 -17.36 -12.45
N LEU A 776 11.47 -16.67 -13.59
CA LEU A 776 11.21 -17.28 -14.89
C LEU A 776 12.32 -18.29 -15.24
N ARG A 777 13.59 -17.88 -15.11
CA ARG A 777 14.74 -18.79 -15.32
C ARG A 777 14.74 -19.95 -14.33
N ARG A 778 14.35 -19.75 -13.08
CA ARG A 778 14.23 -20.81 -12.07
C ARG A 778 13.12 -21.79 -12.43
N GLN A 779 11.98 -21.29 -12.88
CA GLN A 779 10.84 -22.09 -13.28
C GLN A 779 11.14 -22.88 -14.56
N GLU A 780 11.77 -22.27 -15.57
CA GLU A 780 12.28 -22.96 -16.76
C GLU A 780 13.27 -24.07 -16.38
N ARG A 781 14.23 -23.79 -15.50
CA ARG A 781 15.16 -24.82 -14.98
C ARG A 781 14.43 -25.90 -14.18
N SER A 782 13.30 -25.58 -13.52
CA SER A 782 12.49 -26.54 -12.78
C SER A 782 11.70 -27.48 -13.69
N GLU A 783 11.08 -26.94 -14.75
CA GLU A 783 10.37 -27.73 -15.77
C GLU A 783 11.33 -28.63 -16.55
N GLU A 784 12.53 -28.15 -16.88
CA GLU A 784 13.58 -28.97 -17.48
C GLU A 784 14.07 -30.07 -16.52
N ARG A 785 14.19 -29.76 -15.22
CA ARG A 785 14.53 -30.77 -14.18
C ARG A 785 13.47 -31.84 -14.08
N GLU A 786 12.19 -31.50 -14.19
CA GLU A 786 11.09 -32.48 -14.12
C GLU A 786 11.22 -33.57 -15.20
N GLN A 787 11.65 -33.20 -16.41
CA GLN A 787 11.93 -34.16 -17.48
C GLN A 787 13.08 -35.11 -17.14
N HIS A 788 14.10 -34.64 -16.41
CA HIS A 788 15.24 -35.45 -15.98
C HIS A 788 15.02 -36.14 -14.62
N MET A 789 13.96 -35.78 -13.89
CA MET A 789 13.64 -36.27 -12.54
C MET A 789 13.15 -37.72 -12.54
N HIS A 790 12.61 -38.22 -13.66
CA HIS A 790 12.30 -39.66 -13.83
C HIS A 790 13.54 -40.55 -13.71
N ASN A 791 14.75 -39.96 -13.75
CA ASN A 791 16.04 -40.63 -13.60
C ASN A 791 16.71 -40.27 -12.25
N SER A 792 15.90 -40.18 -11.19
CA SER A 792 16.35 -39.84 -9.83
C SER A 792 17.35 -40.87 -9.26
N GLU A 793 17.29 -42.12 -9.69
CA GLU A 793 18.24 -43.16 -9.28
C GLU A 793 19.64 -42.96 -9.88
N TYR A 794 19.73 -42.53 -11.15
CA TYR A 794 21.01 -42.16 -11.75
C TYR A 794 21.61 -40.92 -11.06
N LEU A 795 20.78 -39.90 -10.76
CA LEU A 795 21.22 -38.74 -10.00
C LEU A 795 21.79 -39.14 -8.64
N LYS A 796 21.10 -40.03 -7.92
CA LYS A 796 21.58 -40.59 -6.63
C LYS A 796 22.96 -41.23 -6.80
N ASN A 797 23.17 -42.05 -7.83
CA ASN A 797 24.44 -42.71 -8.09
C ASN A 797 25.55 -41.74 -8.49
N VAL A 798 25.25 -40.74 -9.32
CA VAL A 798 26.19 -39.69 -9.74
C VAL A 798 26.58 -38.79 -8.56
N PHE A 799 25.62 -38.39 -7.73
CA PHE A 799 25.85 -37.57 -6.55
C PHE A 799 26.63 -38.32 -5.47
N LEU A 800 26.30 -39.60 -5.24
CA LEU A 800 27.05 -40.45 -4.32
C LEU A 800 28.50 -40.64 -4.79
N LYS A 801 28.73 -40.84 -6.09
CA LYS A 801 30.08 -40.86 -6.67
C LYS A 801 30.78 -39.51 -6.49
N PHE A 802 30.08 -38.38 -6.71
CA PHE A 802 30.66 -37.05 -6.54
C PHE A 802 31.16 -36.79 -5.10
N ILE A 803 30.43 -37.26 -4.08
CA ILE A 803 30.82 -37.11 -2.68
C ILE A 803 31.92 -38.10 -2.27
N THR A 804 31.86 -39.35 -2.75
CA THR A 804 32.74 -40.44 -2.30
C THR A 804 34.09 -40.52 -3.02
N LEU A 805 34.18 -40.06 -4.27
CA LEU A 805 35.44 -40.07 -5.01
C LEU A 805 36.41 -39.05 -4.43
N SER A 806 37.61 -39.45 -4.01
CA SER A 806 38.64 -38.52 -3.49
C SER A 806 39.47 -37.86 -4.60
N ASN A 807 39.27 -38.25 -5.86
CA ASN A 807 40.01 -37.76 -7.01
C ASN A 807 39.38 -36.47 -7.59
N THR A 808 40.13 -35.38 -7.57
CA THR A 808 39.78 -34.03 -8.07
C THR A 808 39.35 -34.04 -9.55
N ASP A 809 40.03 -34.83 -10.39
CA ASP A 809 39.76 -34.86 -11.83
C ASP A 809 38.46 -35.58 -12.17
N GLU A 810 38.13 -36.63 -11.42
CA GLU A 810 36.87 -37.37 -11.60
C GLU A 810 35.67 -36.57 -11.08
N ARG A 811 35.83 -35.84 -9.97
CA ARG A 811 34.81 -34.88 -9.50
C ARG A 811 34.52 -33.82 -10.56
N GLN A 812 35.55 -33.25 -11.18
CA GLN A 812 35.36 -32.24 -12.25
C GLN A 812 34.60 -32.81 -13.46
N ARG A 813 34.85 -34.06 -13.86
CA ARG A 813 34.12 -34.73 -14.95
C ARG A 813 32.64 -34.97 -14.63
N LEU A 814 32.28 -35.05 -13.35
CA LEU A 814 30.89 -35.21 -12.92
C LEU A 814 30.12 -33.87 -12.83
N VAL A 815 30.81 -32.72 -12.79
CA VAL A 815 30.14 -31.40 -12.72
C VAL A 815 29.26 -31.10 -13.95
N PRO A 816 29.70 -31.34 -15.20
CA PRO A 816 28.83 -31.21 -16.38
C PRO A 816 27.61 -32.12 -16.32
N VAL A 817 27.77 -33.35 -15.82
CA VAL A 817 26.68 -34.32 -15.68
C VAL A 817 25.67 -33.85 -14.63
N LEU A 818 26.13 -33.40 -13.46
CA LEU A 818 25.29 -32.80 -12.43
C LEU A 818 24.56 -31.56 -12.95
N ASN A 819 25.22 -30.72 -13.75
CA ASN A 819 24.58 -29.55 -14.36
C ASN A 819 23.50 -29.93 -15.38
N THR A 820 23.70 -30.97 -16.19
CA THR A 820 22.67 -31.42 -17.13
C THR A 820 21.42 -31.93 -16.42
N ILE A 821 21.57 -32.59 -15.26
CA ILE A 821 20.46 -33.19 -14.52
C ILE A 821 19.79 -32.17 -13.58
N LEU A 822 20.57 -31.34 -12.88
CA LEU A 822 20.08 -30.40 -11.87
C LEU A 822 19.88 -28.98 -12.40
N ARG A 823 20.26 -28.69 -13.66
CA ARG A 823 20.17 -27.36 -14.29
C ARG A 823 20.64 -26.27 -13.33
N LEU A 824 21.90 -26.37 -12.97
CA LEU A 824 22.52 -25.48 -11.99
C LEU A 824 22.68 -24.09 -12.62
N SER A 825 22.52 -23.05 -11.81
CA SER A 825 22.87 -21.68 -12.24
C SER A 825 24.37 -21.57 -12.47
N ARG A 826 24.81 -20.52 -13.19
CA ARG A 826 26.25 -20.26 -13.41
C ARG A 826 27.01 -20.18 -12.08
N ASN A 827 26.44 -19.51 -11.09
CA ASN A 827 27.04 -19.40 -9.75
C ASN A 827 27.14 -20.76 -9.05
N GLU A 828 26.11 -21.61 -9.13
CA GLU A 828 26.13 -22.96 -8.55
C GLU A 828 27.11 -23.91 -9.26
N MET A 829 27.22 -23.80 -10.58
CA MET A 829 28.21 -24.50 -11.40
C MET A 829 29.64 -24.09 -11.03
N GLU A 830 29.87 -22.80 -10.83
CA GLU A 830 31.16 -22.25 -10.38
C GLU A 830 31.52 -22.72 -8.97
N MET A 831 30.55 -22.74 -8.04
CA MET A 831 30.75 -23.30 -6.70
C MET A 831 31.07 -24.79 -6.75
N LEU A 832 30.35 -25.60 -7.53
CA LEU A 832 30.63 -27.02 -7.71
C LEU A 832 31.98 -27.27 -8.37
N ASN A 833 32.40 -26.43 -9.31
CA ASN A 833 33.74 -26.48 -9.90
C ASN A 833 34.83 -26.10 -8.90
N ALA A 834 34.61 -25.10 -8.04
CA ALA A 834 35.53 -24.74 -6.96
C ALA A 834 35.70 -25.87 -5.94
N VAL A 835 34.59 -26.49 -5.53
CA VAL A 835 34.57 -27.68 -4.66
C VAL A 835 35.23 -28.88 -5.33
N ALA A 836 34.98 -29.11 -6.63
CA ALA A 836 35.61 -30.19 -7.39
C ALA A 836 37.12 -29.99 -7.57
N LYS A 837 37.61 -28.74 -7.58
CA LYS A 837 39.04 -28.36 -7.58
C LYS A 837 39.69 -28.39 -6.18
N GLY A 838 38.93 -28.65 -5.11
CA GLY A 838 39.43 -28.62 -3.74
C GLY A 838 39.67 -27.20 -3.19
N GLN A 839 39.12 -26.18 -3.83
CA GLN A 839 39.26 -24.78 -3.44
C GLN A 839 38.20 -24.42 -2.38
N LYS A 840 38.60 -23.74 -1.30
CA LYS A 840 37.63 -23.26 -0.28
C LYS A 840 36.74 -22.19 -0.92
N VAL A 841 35.43 -22.41 -0.90
CA VAL A 841 34.44 -21.43 -1.35
C VAL A 841 34.45 -20.25 -0.37
N SER A 842 34.85 -19.06 -0.83
CA SER A 842 34.84 -17.84 -0.02
C SER A 842 33.41 -17.50 0.39
N ASN A 843 33.15 -17.55 1.69
CA ASN A 843 31.83 -17.47 2.30
C ASN A 843 31.41 -16.03 2.60
N ASP A 844 31.32 -15.17 1.59
CA ASP A 844 31.07 -13.73 1.81
C ASP A 844 29.75 -13.19 1.24
N SER A 845 28.84 -14.05 0.75
CA SER A 845 27.58 -13.51 0.16
C SER A 845 26.33 -14.39 0.22
N SER A 846 26.28 -15.48 0.99
CA SER A 846 25.01 -16.19 1.23
C SER A 846 25.01 -17.03 2.49
N ASN A 847 24.41 -16.47 3.54
CA ASN A 847 24.24 -17.07 4.86
C ASN A 847 23.16 -18.18 4.90
N ARG A 848 23.19 -19.12 3.95
CA ARG A 848 22.26 -20.27 3.86
C ARG A 848 23.03 -21.58 3.77
N SER A 849 23.85 -21.85 4.78
CA SER A 849 24.53 -23.14 4.92
C SER A 849 23.59 -24.21 5.49
N TRP A 850 23.40 -25.27 4.73
CA TRP A 850 22.66 -26.49 5.10
C TRP A 850 23.20 -27.22 6.33
N SER A 851 24.42 -26.89 6.80
CA SER A 851 25.04 -27.54 7.97
C SER A 851 24.38 -27.16 9.30
N GLY A 852 23.66 -26.03 9.38
CA GLY A 852 22.94 -25.63 10.59
C GLY A 852 21.70 -26.47 10.87
N PHE A 853 21.08 -27.04 9.83
CA PHE A 853 19.85 -27.84 9.97
C PHE A 853 20.11 -29.27 10.45
N LEU A 854 21.31 -29.83 10.20
CA LEU A 854 21.64 -31.20 10.64
C LEU A 854 21.98 -31.28 12.14
N SER A 855 22.44 -30.20 12.76
CA SER A 855 22.70 -30.17 14.20
C SER A 855 21.41 -30.13 15.05
N ALA A 856 20.28 -29.71 14.47
CA ALA A 856 18.99 -29.66 15.18
C ALA A 856 18.29 -31.02 15.30
N TRP A 857 18.70 -32.04 14.53
CA TRP A 857 18.14 -33.39 14.58
C TRP A 857 19.00 -34.42 15.32
N SER A 858 20.21 -34.05 15.72
CA SER A 858 21.07 -34.84 16.61
C SER A 858 20.82 -34.43 18.07
N GLY A 859 19.64 -34.79 18.59
CA GLY A 859 19.31 -34.59 19.99
C GLY A 859 20.13 -35.49 20.93
N SER A 860 20.71 -34.85 21.96
CA SER A 860 21.02 -35.38 23.30
C SER A 860 21.83 -36.68 23.41
N GLY A 861 23.13 -36.52 23.63
CA GLY A 861 24.02 -37.56 24.13
C GLY A 861 25.16 -36.92 24.92
N SER A 862 24.94 -36.77 26.22
CA SER A 862 25.94 -36.42 27.23
C SER A 862 27.32 -37.02 26.96
N ASN A 863 28.38 -36.20 26.93
CA ASN A 863 29.54 -36.46 27.75
C ASN A 863 30.43 -35.22 27.95
N THR A 864 30.43 -34.73 29.18
CA THR A 864 31.52 -34.00 29.82
C THR A 864 32.83 -34.78 29.76
N SER A 865 33.84 -34.20 29.11
CA SER A 865 35.29 -34.38 29.34
C SER A 865 35.94 -33.28 28.47
N GLY A 866 36.72 -32.33 28.98
CA GLY A 866 37.82 -32.50 29.91
C GLY A 866 39.13 -32.36 29.13
N ASN A 867 39.72 -31.16 29.23
CA ASN A 867 41.15 -30.84 29.12
C ASN A 867 41.88 -30.74 27.75
N ASN A 868 42.64 -29.64 27.67
CA ASN A 868 43.96 -29.43 27.05
C ASN A 868 44.15 -29.67 25.55
N ASN A 869 44.24 -28.59 24.77
CA ASN A 869 45.51 -27.90 24.48
C ASN A 869 45.26 -26.53 23.83
#